data_AF-A0A957Y4I2-F1
#
_entry.id   AF-A0A957Y4I2-F1
#
_cell.length_a   1.000
_cell.length_b   1.000
_cell.length_c   1.000
_cell.angle_alpha   90.00
_cell.angle_beta   90.00
_cell.angle_gamma   90.00
#
_symmetry.space_group_name_H-M   'P 1'
#
loop_
_entity.id
_entity.type
_entity.pdbx_description
1 polymer ?
#
loop_
_entity_poly.entity_id
_entity_poly.type
_entity_poly.pdbx_seq_one_letter_code
_entity_poly.pdbx_strand_id
1 'polypeptide(L)'
;MIPLKLSLHNFLCYKDPDPLDFNGLHLACLSGSNGHGKSALLDAMTWALWGKARTNSADDLVHLGETDMWVDFEFGLGPNRYRVVRSRSRKGRGRSDLQLQIYAPAGDDSWHPITEPTLRATEARIVQLLRMDYETFVNSAYLVQGKADEFTVKPPNQRKQILADILGLALYDDLESRAKEHAREQRQSAGRTEALIGEIDVELANEPAYQRELEQAQQAMIDLQEELRSGDLALQTLRSQQQELSAQQRALADLERRIAQGKRELAATEEQLAQTDGALAHTRTILAQQDEIKAGYRQLQQARAANQSWNEKLARHAALQGDRSRLQSEIAQARSQIEAERRIADSRVAQLRGQAERAPQMEELLAGAQEKLAWIADLENQHAELQASVLALREEWTSLQGDIQRWEAETADLHEKLAMLGEADAPCPVCNRPLGHDERERVRDDYLAREKTLRDEIIVGRARQSVVKRDGEAAKDAQRKLEPSLHEKAHWQRQHGQAEDRLKEAREAAAELDAALAAVEQLDSQLAAGGYAVEAQAALARLDADIAALAYDADAHQAARDAVVEFSPFEQRQTELLTAQERAADLQTRIEQLQAGAQRWQETLAADEQQQAELAAVVAGLPEITQQIAQRSLDVRRLEETANQARQRFGAARQRLETCRAQTERRVQLVDELEDTLARQAVYEELQAAFGKKGLQAMIIEAAIPEIESEANRLLNRMTDGRMAVRLETQRETKSTQEVRETLDIIISDELGSRDYSLFSGGEAFRANFAIRIALSKLLARRAGAALQTLIIDEGFGTQDAQGRERLVEAITSIQDDFERVLVITHIDELKDLFPARIEVRKTPDGSQISVN
;
A
#
# COMPACT_ATOMS: atom_id res chain seq x y z
N MET A 1 9.89 73.08 -60.38
CA MET A 1 9.92 72.25 -61.58
C MET A 1 10.18 73.23 -62.67
N ILE A 2 11.42 73.18 -63.10
CA ILE A 2 12.05 74.03 -64.10
C ILE A 2 12.62 73.05 -65.12
N PRO A 3 12.09 72.94 -66.35
CA PRO A 3 12.67 72.12 -67.41
C PRO A 3 14.14 72.48 -67.59
N LEU A 4 15.03 71.50 -67.58
CA LEU A 4 16.47 71.69 -67.81
C LEU A 4 16.87 71.12 -69.17
N LYS A 5 16.46 69.88 -69.46
CA LYS A 5 16.79 69.20 -70.70
C LYS A 5 15.70 68.21 -71.09
N LEU A 6 15.40 68.12 -72.39
CA LEU A 6 14.47 67.14 -72.95
C LEU A 6 15.13 66.42 -74.12
N SER A 7 15.27 65.10 -74.00
CA SER A 7 15.75 64.23 -75.08
C SER A 7 14.65 63.25 -75.47
N LEU A 8 14.47 63.04 -76.78
CA LEU A 8 13.38 62.25 -77.34
C LEU A 8 13.93 61.20 -78.29
N HIS A 9 13.31 60.02 -78.28
CA HIS A 9 13.54 58.98 -79.28
C HIS A 9 12.20 58.39 -79.71
N ASN A 10 11.97 58.37 -81.02
CA ASN A 10 10.79 57.83 -81.68
C ASN A 10 9.47 58.28 -81.03
N PHE A 11 9.38 59.54 -80.61
CA PHE A 11 8.21 60.11 -79.96
C PHE A 11 7.40 60.99 -80.92
N LEU A 12 6.19 60.56 -81.27
CA LEU A 12 5.27 61.24 -82.19
C LEU A 12 5.95 61.60 -83.52
N CYS A 13 6.16 62.88 -83.81
CA CYS A 13 6.82 63.34 -85.04
C CYS A 13 8.35 63.41 -84.93
N TYR A 14 8.91 63.20 -83.73
CA TYR A 14 10.34 63.24 -83.47
C TYR A 14 10.92 61.83 -83.55
N LYS A 15 11.89 61.61 -84.44
CA LYS A 15 12.62 60.35 -84.54
C LYS A 15 13.82 60.36 -83.60
N ASP A 16 14.83 61.15 -83.94
CA ASP A 16 16.01 61.38 -83.09
C ASP A 16 16.43 62.86 -83.24
N PRO A 17 15.67 63.81 -82.68
CA PRO A 17 16.08 65.22 -82.69
C PRO A 17 17.26 65.45 -81.73
N ASP A 18 18.02 66.51 -81.97
CA ASP A 18 19.00 67.00 -81.00
C ASP A 18 18.31 67.31 -79.65
N PRO A 19 18.95 67.01 -78.50
CA PRO A 19 18.39 67.32 -77.18
C PRO A 19 18.05 68.81 -77.03
N LEU A 20 16.84 69.10 -76.56
CA LEU A 20 16.41 70.46 -76.26
C LEU A 20 16.93 70.87 -74.88
N ASP A 21 17.94 71.75 -74.86
CA ASP A 21 18.47 72.37 -73.66
C ASP A 21 17.66 73.64 -73.32
N PHE A 22 17.14 73.72 -72.10
CA PHE A 22 16.39 74.86 -71.59
C PHE A 22 17.25 75.81 -70.75
N ASN A 23 18.52 75.49 -70.50
CA ASN A 23 19.41 76.34 -69.73
C ASN A 23 19.59 77.70 -70.43
N GLY A 24 19.50 78.79 -69.66
CA GLY A 24 19.55 80.15 -70.18
C GLY A 24 18.25 80.68 -70.80
N LEU A 25 17.22 79.83 -71.01
CA LEU A 25 15.93 80.25 -71.56
C LEU A 25 14.98 80.71 -70.43
N HIS A 26 14.81 82.01 -70.20
CA HIS A 26 13.83 82.47 -69.20
C HIS A 26 12.43 82.63 -69.82
N LEU A 27 12.29 83.49 -70.83
CA LEU A 27 11.09 83.67 -71.65
C LEU A 27 11.40 83.21 -73.08
N ALA A 28 10.77 82.13 -73.55
CA ALA A 28 11.05 81.58 -74.88
C ALA A 28 9.75 81.29 -75.67
N CYS A 29 9.82 81.55 -76.98
CA CYS A 29 8.75 81.23 -77.92
C CYS A 29 9.04 79.92 -78.65
N LEU A 30 8.17 78.92 -78.51
CA LEU A 30 8.17 77.71 -79.32
C LEU A 30 7.38 77.94 -80.61
N SER A 31 8.07 77.92 -81.74
CA SER A 31 7.53 78.37 -83.02
C SER A 31 7.73 77.34 -84.14
N GLY A 32 6.81 77.34 -85.12
CA GLY A 32 6.79 76.39 -86.23
C GLY A 32 5.39 76.29 -86.85
N SER A 33 5.30 75.87 -88.11
CA SER A 33 4.01 75.72 -88.81
C SER A 33 3.12 74.67 -88.12
N ASN A 34 1.81 74.74 -88.40
CA ASN A 34 0.86 73.77 -87.85
C ASN A 34 1.21 72.34 -88.31
N GLY A 35 1.18 71.41 -87.36
CA GLY A 35 1.57 70.01 -87.60
C GLY A 35 3.08 69.72 -87.59
N HIS A 36 3.95 70.69 -87.28
CA HIS A 36 5.40 70.45 -87.14
C HIS A 36 5.81 69.75 -85.83
N GLY A 37 4.93 69.65 -84.83
CA GLY A 37 5.26 68.94 -83.58
C GLY A 37 5.50 69.81 -82.34
N LYS A 38 5.09 71.09 -82.34
CA LYS A 38 5.25 72.00 -81.19
C LYS A 38 4.69 71.41 -79.89
N SER A 39 3.38 71.13 -79.86
CA SER A 39 2.72 70.57 -78.66
C SER A 39 3.22 69.16 -78.32
N ALA A 40 3.89 68.46 -79.24
CA ALA A 40 4.44 67.12 -78.95
C ALA A 40 5.63 67.19 -77.98
N LEU A 41 6.36 68.31 -77.92
CA LEU A 41 7.39 68.53 -76.89
C LEU A 41 6.78 68.65 -75.50
N LEU A 42 5.63 69.31 -75.39
CA LEU A 42 4.91 69.41 -74.12
C LEU A 42 4.31 68.07 -73.70
N ASP A 43 3.71 67.34 -74.63
CA ASP A 43 3.22 65.99 -74.37
C ASP A 43 4.32 65.07 -73.89
N ALA A 44 5.54 65.22 -74.40
CA ALA A 44 6.68 64.44 -73.91
C ALA A 44 6.95 64.73 -72.42
N MET A 45 6.99 66.01 -72.02
CA MET A 45 7.18 66.38 -70.61
C MET A 45 6.03 65.88 -69.72
N THR A 46 4.78 66.09 -70.13
CA THR A 46 3.62 65.66 -69.33
C THR A 46 3.52 64.15 -69.24
N TRP A 47 3.88 63.45 -70.32
CA TRP A 47 3.90 62.00 -70.35
C TRP A 47 5.01 61.44 -69.48
N ALA A 48 6.21 62.04 -69.50
CA ALA A 48 7.31 61.64 -68.61
C ALA A 48 6.88 61.71 -67.14
N LEU A 49 6.34 62.85 -66.70
CA LEU A 49 6.01 63.12 -65.30
C LEU A 49 4.75 62.39 -64.81
N TRP A 50 3.63 62.48 -65.55
CA TRP A 50 2.33 61.98 -65.08
C TRP A 50 1.77 60.81 -65.90
N GLY A 51 2.47 60.36 -66.95
CA GLY A 51 1.96 59.33 -67.85
C GLY A 51 0.78 59.78 -68.71
N LYS A 52 0.54 61.09 -68.83
CA LYS A 52 -0.58 61.70 -69.55
C LYS A 52 -0.09 62.51 -70.75
N ALA A 53 -0.72 62.30 -71.88
CA ALA A 53 -0.50 63.04 -73.13
C ALA A 53 -1.85 63.28 -73.83
N ARG A 54 -1.84 63.92 -75.00
CA ARG A 54 -3.02 64.14 -75.84
C ARG A 54 -3.81 62.86 -76.21
N THR A 55 -3.18 61.69 -76.23
CA THR A 55 -3.82 60.40 -76.48
C THR A 55 -3.89 59.56 -75.21
N ASN A 56 -4.92 58.73 -75.07
CA ASN A 56 -5.07 57.83 -73.93
C ASN A 56 -4.23 56.55 -74.06
N SER A 57 -3.75 56.22 -75.25
CA SER A 57 -2.90 55.06 -75.52
C SER A 57 -1.45 55.49 -75.66
N ALA A 58 -0.58 54.92 -74.81
CA ALA A 58 0.86 55.10 -74.91
C ALA A 58 1.44 54.53 -76.21
N ASP A 59 0.76 53.56 -76.84
CA ASP A 59 1.22 53.02 -78.11
C ASP A 59 1.11 54.07 -79.21
N ASP A 60 0.07 54.90 -79.21
CA ASP A 60 -0.17 55.94 -80.24
C ASP A 60 0.87 57.07 -80.20
N LEU A 61 1.67 57.14 -79.14
CA LEU A 61 2.77 58.10 -78.99
C LEU A 61 4.05 57.65 -79.69
N VAL A 62 4.19 56.36 -80.04
CA VAL A 62 5.37 55.85 -80.76
C VAL A 62 5.34 56.33 -82.21
N HIS A 63 6.48 56.83 -82.70
CA HIS A 63 6.65 57.31 -84.08
C HIS A 63 6.16 56.28 -85.09
N LEU A 64 5.48 56.74 -86.14
CA LEU A 64 4.88 55.85 -87.13
C LEU A 64 5.99 55.06 -87.86
N GLY A 65 5.86 53.72 -87.85
CA GLY A 65 6.85 52.82 -88.44
C GLY A 65 7.89 52.28 -87.44
N GLU A 66 7.95 52.84 -86.23
CA GLU A 66 8.89 52.42 -85.18
C GLU A 66 8.19 51.57 -84.10
N THR A 67 8.98 50.86 -83.31
CA THR A 67 8.48 49.87 -82.33
C THR A 67 8.62 50.27 -80.88
N ASP A 68 9.40 51.30 -80.58
CA ASP A 68 9.77 51.72 -79.25
C ASP A 68 10.06 53.21 -79.23
N MET A 69 9.89 53.82 -78.06
CA MET A 69 10.13 55.23 -77.80
C MET A 69 10.62 55.42 -76.37
N TRP A 70 11.32 56.52 -76.14
CA TRP A 70 11.59 57.00 -74.78
C TRP A 70 11.62 58.52 -74.72
N VAL A 71 11.28 59.03 -73.55
CA VAL A 71 11.42 60.43 -73.18
C VAL A 71 12.31 60.51 -71.96
N ASP A 72 13.37 61.30 -72.08
CA ASP A 72 14.31 61.60 -71.00
C ASP A 72 14.18 63.08 -70.65
N PHE A 73 13.64 63.34 -69.47
CA PHE A 73 13.31 64.68 -69.01
C PHE A 73 14.04 65.02 -67.72
N GLU A 74 14.90 66.04 -67.79
CA GLU A 74 15.62 66.59 -66.64
C GLU A 74 14.95 67.89 -66.18
N PHE A 75 14.73 68.03 -64.87
CA PHE A 75 14.13 69.23 -64.28
C PHE A 75 14.72 69.59 -62.92
N GLY A 76 14.69 70.89 -62.60
CA GLY A 76 15.06 71.44 -61.30
C GLY A 76 13.87 71.52 -60.33
N LEU A 77 14.10 71.20 -59.06
CA LEU A 77 13.13 71.30 -57.98
C LEU A 77 13.81 71.82 -56.70
N GLY A 78 13.64 73.10 -56.40
CA GLY A 78 14.40 73.76 -55.34
C GLY A 78 15.91 73.67 -55.63
N PRO A 79 16.75 73.23 -54.66
CA PRO A 79 18.19 73.07 -54.89
C PRO A 79 18.57 71.81 -55.68
N ASN A 80 17.63 70.89 -55.91
CA ASN A 80 17.92 69.55 -56.44
C ASN A 80 17.58 69.45 -57.94
N ARG A 81 18.31 68.60 -58.67
CA ARG A 81 17.99 68.23 -60.06
C ARG A 81 17.49 66.79 -60.12
N TYR A 82 16.48 66.55 -60.93
CA TYR A 82 15.84 65.26 -61.11
C TYR A 82 15.82 64.88 -62.59
N ARG A 83 15.82 63.58 -62.86
CA ARG A 83 15.71 63.01 -64.20
C ARG A 83 14.64 61.93 -64.20
N VAL A 84 13.74 62.01 -65.17
CA VAL A 84 12.69 61.03 -65.41
C VAL A 84 12.88 60.44 -66.80
N VAL A 85 13.10 59.13 -66.85
CA VAL A 85 13.16 58.38 -68.10
C VAL A 85 11.94 57.49 -68.18
N ARG A 86 11.07 57.76 -69.16
CA ARG A 86 9.89 56.92 -69.42
C ARG A 86 10.01 56.32 -70.81
N SER A 87 9.80 55.01 -70.92
CA SER A 87 9.90 54.31 -72.20
C SER A 87 8.69 53.42 -72.46
N ARG A 88 8.41 53.18 -73.74
CA ARG A 88 7.34 52.30 -74.22
C ARG A 88 7.85 51.51 -75.41
N SER A 89 7.68 50.19 -75.38
CA SER A 89 7.95 49.29 -76.50
C SER A 89 6.68 48.53 -76.88
N ARG A 90 6.32 48.55 -78.16
CA ARG A 90 5.26 47.74 -78.78
C ARG A 90 5.69 46.29 -79.02
N LYS A 91 6.99 45.96 -78.94
CA LYS A 91 7.47 44.57 -79.11
C LYS A 91 6.91 43.67 -78.00
N GLY A 92 6.42 42.48 -78.36
CA GLY A 92 5.87 41.50 -77.43
C GLY A 92 4.46 41.89 -76.91
N ARG A 93 4.22 41.77 -75.60
CA ARG A 93 2.94 42.15 -74.94
C ARG A 93 2.82 43.66 -74.62
N GLY A 94 3.73 44.47 -75.16
CA GLY A 94 3.89 45.87 -74.75
C GLY A 94 4.61 45.97 -73.41
N ARG A 95 5.71 46.72 -73.35
CA ARG A 95 6.46 46.97 -72.10
C ARG A 95 6.57 48.48 -71.87
N SER A 96 6.23 48.92 -70.67
CA SER A 96 6.48 50.29 -70.20
C SER A 96 7.50 50.25 -69.08
N ASP A 97 8.38 51.24 -69.04
CA ASP A 97 9.33 51.45 -67.93
C ASP A 97 9.31 52.92 -67.49
N LEU A 98 9.52 53.15 -66.20
CA LEU A 98 9.56 54.48 -65.61
C LEU A 98 10.65 54.51 -64.55
N GLN A 99 11.65 55.37 -64.77
CA GLN A 99 12.78 55.57 -63.88
C GLN A 99 12.79 57.01 -63.37
N LEU A 100 13.03 57.17 -62.08
CA LEU A 100 13.20 58.47 -61.43
C LEU A 100 14.57 58.50 -60.74
N GLN A 101 15.34 59.56 -61.02
CA GLN A 101 16.67 59.75 -60.48
C GLN A 101 16.82 61.15 -59.90
N ILE A 102 17.68 61.29 -58.88
CA ILE A 102 18.10 62.57 -58.30
C ILE A 102 19.60 62.76 -58.55
N TYR A 103 20.00 63.97 -58.91
CA TYR A 103 21.39 64.34 -59.10
C TYR A 103 22.04 64.63 -57.74
N ALA A 104 23.25 64.12 -57.50
CA ALA A 104 23.91 64.23 -56.21
C ALA A 104 24.25 65.70 -55.85
N PRO A 105 23.87 66.20 -54.66
CA PRO A 105 24.13 67.59 -54.28
C PRO A 105 25.58 67.87 -53.80
N ALA A 106 26.50 66.89 -53.80
CA ALA A 106 27.88 67.10 -53.36
C ALA A 106 28.89 66.16 -54.05
N GLY A 107 29.76 66.72 -54.91
CA GLY A 107 31.08 66.18 -55.27
C GLY A 107 31.16 65.01 -56.27
N ASP A 108 30.11 64.22 -56.43
CA ASP A 108 30.03 63.14 -57.43
C ASP A 108 29.07 63.56 -58.55
N ASP A 109 29.57 63.73 -59.77
CA ASP A 109 28.81 64.18 -60.94
C ASP A 109 27.94 63.04 -61.50
N SER A 110 27.01 62.52 -60.68
CA SER A 110 26.29 61.26 -60.95
C SER A 110 24.80 61.27 -60.55
N TRP A 111 24.01 60.46 -61.27
CA TRP A 111 22.57 60.27 -61.06
C TRP A 111 22.28 59.07 -60.14
N HIS A 112 21.50 59.28 -59.09
CA HIS A 112 21.11 58.24 -58.13
C HIS A 112 19.64 57.83 -58.32
N PRO A 113 19.32 56.52 -58.44
CA PRO A 113 17.94 56.07 -58.61
C PRO A 113 17.13 56.21 -57.32
N ILE A 114 15.93 56.76 -57.44
CA ILE A 114 14.89 56.84 -56.39
C ILE A 114 13.56 56.26 -56.90
N THR A 115 13.65 55.35 -57.87
CA THR A 115 12.52 54.60 -58.46
C THR A 115 11.91 53.64 -57.44
N GLU A 116 10.59 53.55 -57.40
CA GLU A 116 9.86 52.64 -56.52
C GLU A 116 9.65 51.26 -57.17
N PRO A 117 9.29 50.20 -56.42
CA PRO A 117 9.16 48.84 -56.94
C PRO A 117 8.15 48.64 -58.08
N THR A 118 7.21 49.58 -58.25
CA THR A 118 6.19 49.52 -59.32
C THR A 118 6.09 50.85 -60.06
N LEU A 119 5.62 50.80 -61.31
CA LEU A 119 5.36 51.99 -62.11
C LEU A 119 4.38 52.94 -61.42
N ARG A 120 3.30 52.41 -60.83
CA ARG A 120 2.29 53.21 -60.11
C ARG A 120 2.84 53.85 -58.84
N ALA A 121 3.67 53.13 -58.07
CA ALA A 121 4.32 53.71 -56.89
C ALA A 121 5.34 54.80 -57.30
N THR A 122 6.08 54.59 -58.39
CA THR A 122 7.05 55.58 -58.90
C THR A 122 6.33 56.83 -59.39
N GLU A 123 5.23 56.68 -60.12
CA GLU A 123 4.40 57.80 -60.55
C GLU A 123 3.79 58.56 -59.36
N ALA A 124 3.29 57.85 -58.33
CA ALA A 124 2.82 58.47 -57.10
C ALA A 124 3.94 59.24 -56.37
N ARG A 125 5.17 58.70 -56.37
CA ARG A 125 6.35 59.37 -55.81
C ARG A 125 6.69 60.65 -56.59
N ILE A 126 6.60 60.63 -57.93
CA ILE A 126 6.76 61.83 -58.77
C ILE A 126 5.69 62.87 -58.41
N VAL A 127 4.42 62.48 -58.32
CA VAL A 127 3.31 63.39 -57.95
C VAL A 127 3.51 63.98 -56.55
N GLN A 128 3.96 63.18 -55.57
CA GLN A 128 4.28 63.67 -54.22
C GLN A 128 5.49 64.61 -54.20
N LEU A 129 6.52 64.35 -55.00
CA LEU A 129 7.68 65.24 -55.13
C LEU A 129 7.28 66.58 -55.74
N LEU A 130 6.49 66.57 -56.81
CA LEU A 130 5.97 67.77 -57.46
C LEU A 130 4.91 68.48 -56.59
N ARG A 131 4.29 67.75 -55.65
CA ARG A 131 3.09 68.13 -54.89
C ARG A 131 1.95 68.61 -55.78
N MET A 132 1.86 68.01 -56.96
CA MET A 132 0.96 68.44 -58.02
C MET A 132 0.62 67.25 -58.91
N ASP A 133 -0.66 66.96 -59.04
CA ASP A 133 -1.16 65.99 -59.99
C ASP A 133 -1.36 66.63 -61.38
N TYR A 134 -1.68 65.78 -62.36
CA TYR A 134 -1.85 66.22 -63.74
C TYR A 134 -3.00 67.23 -63.89
N GLU A 135 -4.11 67.02 -63.17
CA GLU A 135 -5.26 67.93 -63.25
C GLU A 135 -4.91 69.31 -62.68
N THR A 136 -4.23 69.38 -61.55
CA THR A 136 -3.75 70.64 -60.97
C THR A 136 -2.78 71.33 -61.93
N PHE A 137 -1.84 70.59 -62.55
CA PHE A 137 -0.89 71.14 -63.53
C PHE A 137 -1.59 71.80 -64.73
N VAL A 138 -2.56 71.11 -65.34
CA VAL A 138 -3.32 71.61 -66.50
C VAL A 138 -4.29 72.75 -66.12
N ASN A 139 -4.83 72.75 -64.90
CA ASN A 139 -5.76 73.78 -64.45
C ASN A 139 -5.05 75.03 -63.88
N SER A 140 -3.73 74.98 -63.73
CA SER A 140 -2.92 76.11 -63.25
C SER A 140 -1.85 76.53 -64.26
N ALA A 141 -0.71 75.83 -64.27
CA ALA A 141 0.53 76.26 -64.89
C ALA A 141 0.65 75.92 -66.39
N TYR A 142 -0.26 75.11 -66.93
CA TYR A 142 -0.30 74.79 -68.36
C TYR A 142 -1.63 75.23 -69.00
N LEU A 143 -1.57 76.25 -69.86
CA LEU A 143 -2.69 76.69 -70.67
C LEU A 143 -2.70 75.91 -71.99
N VAL A 144 -3.49 74.84 -72.03
CA VAL A 144 -3.64 73.98 -73.22
C VAL A 144 -4.45 74.69 -74.31
N GLN A 145 -4.07 74.49 -75.57
CA GLN A 145 -4.81 75.00 -76.72
C GLN A 145 -6.30 74.60 -76.66
N GLY A 146 -7.19 75.59 -76.79
CA GLY A 146 -8.64 75.38 -76.83
C GLY A 146 -9.29 74.99 -75.50
N LYS A 147 -8.54 74.94 -74.39
CA LYS A 147 -9.05 74.61 -73.05
C LYS A 147 -8.74 75.68 -72.01
N ALA A 148 -8.56 76.95 -72.42
CA ALA A 148 -8.27 78.04 -71.48
C ALA A 148 -9.35 78.19 -70.39
N ASP A 149 -10.58 77.78 -70.66
CA ASP A 149 -11.75 77.86 -69.78
C ASP A 149 -11.93 76.69 -68.81
N GLU A 150 -11.04 75.68 -68.82
CA GLU A 150 -11.20 74.43 -68.06
C GLU A 150 -11.48 74.64 -66.56
N PHE A 151 -10.77 75.57 -65.90
CA PHE A 151 -11.04 75.89 -64.49
C PHE A 151 -12.40 76.60 -64.30
N THR A 152 -12.72 77.55 -65.19
CA THR A 152 -13.90 78.41 -65.06
C THR A 152 -15.21 77.65 -65.30
N VAL A 153 -15.21 76.63 -66.16
CA VAL A 153 -16.39 75.82 -66.51
C VAL A 153 -16.63 74.67 -65.52
N LYS A 154 -15.64 74.26 -64.70
CA LYS A 154 -15.81 73.19 -63.71
C LYS A 154 -16.89 73.54 -62.66
N PRO A 155 -17.66 72.54 -62.17
CA PRO A 155 -18.61 72.74 -61.08
C PRO A 155 -17.94 73.30 -59.82
N PRO A 156 -18.64 74.08 -58.98
CA PRO A 156 -18.04 74.76 -57.82
C PRO A 156 -17.29 73.84 -56.85
N ASN A 157 -17.82 72.64 -56.57
CA ASN A 157 -17.15 71.66 -55.71
C ASN A 157 -15.81 71.19 -56.29
N GLN A 158 -15.71 71.03 -57.62
CA GLN A 158 -14.45 70.64 -58.28
C GLN A 158 -13.45 71.80 -58.28
N ARG A 159 -13.90 73.04 -58.49
CA ARG A 159 -13.04 74.23 -58.38
C ARG A 159 -12.48 74.38 -56.97
N LYS A 160 -13.33 74.17 -55.95
CA LYS A 160 -12.91 74.19 -54.54
C LYS A 160 -11.94 73.06 -54.20
N GLN A 161 -12.14 71.86 -54.76
CA GLN A 161 -11.18 70.76 -54.60
C GLN A 161 -9.83 71.09 -55.24
N ILE A 162 -9.81 71.62 -56.47
CA ILE A 162 -8.57 72.06 -57.13
C ILE A 162 -7.85 73.12 -56.28
N LEU A 163 -8.60 74.09 -55.73
CA LEU A 163 -8.03 75.09 -54.84
C LEU A 163 -7.50 74.47 -53.52
N ALA A 164 -8.20 73.49 -52.95
CA ALA A 164 -7.75 72.74 -51.79
C ALA A 164 -6.48 71.92 -52.08
N ASP A 165 -6.35 71.36 -53.28
CA ASP A 165 -5.16 70.63 -53.72
C ASP A 165 -3.98 71.59 -53.94
N ILE A 166 -4.22 72.75 -54.56
CA ILE A 166 -3.27 73.87 -54.70
C ILE A 166 -2.77 74.33 -53.31
N LEU A 167 -3.67 74.50 -52.35
CA LEU A 167 -3.38 74.86 -50.95
C LEU A 167 -2.92 73.66 -50.11
N GLY A 168 -2.94 72.45 -50.68
CA GLY A 168 -2.55 71.16 -50.11
C GLY A 168 -3.16 70.88 -48.75
N LEU A 169 -4.49 70.97 -48.70
CA LEU A 169 -5.28 70.78 -47.49
C LEU A 169 -5.49 69.30 -47.12
N ALA A 170 -5.02 68.36 -47.94
CA ALA A 170 -5.08 66.92 -47.67
C ALA A 170 -4.44 66.49 -46.33
N LEU A 171 -3.48 67.28 -45.80
CA LEU A 171 -2.93 67.06 -44.46
C LEU A 171 -4.00 67.17 -43.36
N TYR A 172 -4.94 68.12 -43.50
CA TYR A 172 -5.98 68.35 -42.51
C TYR A 172 -7.04 67.23 -42.54
N ASP A 173 -7.28 66.60 -43.69
CA ASP A 173 -8.14 65.41 -43.79
C ASP A 173 -7.55 64.22 -43.00
N ASP A 174 -6.22 64.04 -43.02
CA ASP A 174 -5.52 63.03 -42.21
C ASP A 174 -5.62 63.35 -40.71
N LEU A 175 -5.37 64.60 -40.34
CA LEU A 175 -5.48 65.05 -38.94
C LEU A 175 -6.92 64.92 -38.39
N GLU A 176 -7.93 65.26 -39.18
CA GLU A 176 -9.35 65.03 -38.84
C GLU A 176 -9.62 63.55 -38.60
N SER A 177 -9.15 62.69 -39.51
CA SER A 177 -9.35 61.24 -39.43
C SER A 177 -8.70 60.65 -38.17
N ARG A 178 -7.50 61.11 -37.82
CA ARG A 178 -6.79 60.68 -36.61
C ARG A 178 -7.47 61.17 -35.33
N ALA A 179 -7.90 62.43 -35.29
CA ALA A 179 -8.63 62.98 -34.15
C ALA A 179 -9.95 62.22 -33.91
N LYS A 180 -10.67 61.89 -34.98
CA LYS A 180 -11.89 61.09 -34.93
C LYS A 180 -11.66 59.69 -34.33
N GLU A 181 -10.60 59.01 -34.74
CA GLU A 181 -10.29 57.66 -34.21
C GLU A 181 -9.94 57.75 -32.71
N HIS A 182 -9.11 58.71 -32.31
CA HIS A 182 -8.78 58.89 -30.90
C HIS A 182 -9.99 59.27 -30.04
N ALA A 183 -10.89 60.15 -30.53
CA ALA A 183 -12.15 60.46 -29.84
C ALA A 183 -13.00 59.20 -29.62
N ARG A 184 -13.08 58.33 -30.63
CA ARG A 184 -13.80 57.06 -30.54
C ARG A 184 -13.18 56.11 -29.52
N GLU A 185 -11.85 56.00 -29.49
CA GLU A 185 -11.12 55.19 -28.51
C GLU A 185 -11.39 55.66 -27.07
N GLN A 186 -11.29 56.97 -26.82
CA GLN A 186 -11.57 57.54 -25.49
C GLN A 186 -13.03 57.29 -25.07
N ARG A 187 -13.99 57.46 -25.99
CA ARG A 187 -15.41 57.18 -25.71
C ARG A 187 -15.65 55.72 -25.32
N GLN A 188 -15.00 54.78 -26.01
CA GLN A 188 -15.11 53.37 -25.66
C GLN A 188 -14.47 53.08 -24.29
N SER A 189 -13.34 53.71 -23.98
CA SER A 189 -12.68 53.58 -22.69
C SER A 189 -13.57 54.12 -21.56
N ALA A 190 -14.12 55.33 -21.72
CA ALA A 190 -15.03 55.95 -20.76
C ALA A 190 -16.24 55.05 -20.48
N GLY A 191 -16.88 54.49 -21.52
CA GLY A 191 -18.02 53.59 -21.33
C GLY A 191 -17.68 52.29 -20.58
N ARG A 192 -16.45 51.77 -20.68
CA ARG A 192 -16.00 50.61 -19.88
C ARG A 192 -15.78 50.99 -18.42
N THR A 193 -15.14 52.12 -18.18
CA THR A 193 -14.89 52.63 -16.83
C THR A 193 -16.21 52.94 -16.12
N GLU A 194 -17.17 53.55 -16.81
CA GLU A 194 -18.51 53.84 -16.29
C GLU A 194 -19.29 52.55 -15.94
N ALA A 195 -19.20 51.51 -16.78
CA ALA A 195 -19.80 50.21 -16.48
C ALA A 195 -19.20 49.56 -15.22
N LEU A 196 -17.87 49.61 -15.05
CA LEU A 196 -17.20 49.10 -13.85
C LEU A 196 -17.61 49.86 -12.58
N ILE A 197 -17.76 51.19 -12.66
CA ILE A 197 -18.28 52.00 -11.56
C ILE A 197 -19.70 51.56 -11.20
N GLY A 198 -20.56 51.32 -12.20
CA GLY A 198 -21.92 50.84 -12.00
C GLY A 198 -22.00 49.48 -11.28
N GLU A 199 -21.14 48.53 -11.64
CA GLU A 199 -21.04 47.23 -10.95
C GLU A 199 -20.64 47.39 -9.48
N ILE A 200 -19.67 48.27 -9.21
CA ILE A 200 -19.23 48.59 -7.86
C ILE A 200 -20.35 49.25 -7.05
N ASP A 201 -21.09 50.19 -7.63
CA ASP A 201 -22.19 50.89 -6.95
C ASP A 201 -23.31 49.93 -6.51
N VAL A 202 -23.62 48.90 -7.31
CA VAL A 202 -24.57 47.86 -6.94
C VAL A 202 -24.10 47.06 -5.72
N GLU A 203 -22.81 46.72 -5.66
CA GLU A 203 -22.24 45.98 -4.52
C GLU A 203 -22.19 46.85 -3.26
N LEU A 204 -21.79 48.11 -3.38
CA LEU A 204 -21.76 49.07 -2.26
C LEU A 204 -23.16 49.35 -1.69
N ALA A 205 -24.22 49.28 -2.50
CA ALA A 205 -25.59 49.39 -2.00
C ALA A 205 -25.97 48.29 -0.99
N ASN A 206 -25.28 47.14 -1.00
CA ASN A 206 -25.48 46.05 -0.04
C ASN A 206 -24.71 46.22 1.27
N GLU A 207 -23.79 47.19 1.38
CA GLU A 207 -22.97 47.42 2.58
C GLU A 207 -23.79 47.51 3.88
N PRO A 208 -24.93 48.24 3.95
CA PRO A 208 -25.74 48.31 5.17
C PRO A 208 -26.41 46.99 5.56
N ALA A 209 -26.60 46.07 4.60
CA ALA A 209 -27.12 44.73 4.88
C ALA A 209 -26.01 43.84 5.45
N TYR A 210 -24.79 43.91 4.90
CA TYR A 210 -23.63 43.18 5.43
C TYR A 210 -23.24 43.67 6.84
N GLN A 211 -23.37 44.96 7.12
CA GLN A 211 -23.16 45.54 8.45
C GLN A 211 -24.12 44.91 9.49
N ARG A 212 -25.41 44.83 9.16
CA ARG A 212 -26.43 44.20 10.01
C ARG A 212 -26.17 42.71 10.20
N GLU A 213 -25.78 42.00 9.14
CA GLU A 213 -25.43 40.58 9.21
C GLU A 213 -24.22 40.33 10.13
N LEU A 214 -23.21 41.20 10.06
CA LEU A 214 -22.02 41.15 10.93
C LEU A 214 -22.41 41.32 12.40
N GLU A 215 -23.19 42.36 12.73
CA GLU A 215 -23.63 42.66 14.09
C GLU A 215 -24.45 41.51 14.68
N GLN A 216 -25.39 40.96 13.91
CA GLN A 216 -26.21 39.82 14.33
C GLN A 216 -25.36 38.56 14.55
N ALA A 217 -24.43 38.26 13.63
CA ALA A 217 -23.54 37.11 13.77
C ALA A 217 -22.56 37.26 14.93
N GLN A 218 -22.09 38.48 15.20
CA GLN A 218 -21.23 38.79 16.33
C GLN A 218 -21.97 38.56 17.66
N GLN A 219 -23.19 39.09 17.79
CA GLN A 219 -23.99 38.91 19.00
C GLN A 219 -24.30 37.42 19.23
N ALA A 220 -24.73 36.71 18.18
CA ALA A 220 -24.99 35.27 18.27
C ALA A 220 -23.74 34.48 18.68
N MET A 221 -22.54 34.87 18.21
CA MET A 221 -21.29 34.23 18.61
C MET A 221 -20.98 34.45 20.09
N ILE A 222 -21.22 35.64 20.63
CA ILE A 222 -21.02 35.96 22.05
C ILE A 222 -21.96 35.11 22.91
N ASP A 223 -23.26 35.12 22.59
CA ASP A 223 -24.29 34.41 23.35
C ASP A 223 -24.01 32.89 23.34
N LEU A 224 -23.71 32.31 22.17
CA LEU A 224 -23.39 30.89 22.05
C LEU A 224 -22.08 30.49 22.73
N GLN A 225 -21.07 31.38 22.79
CA GLN A 225 -19.85 31.12 23.55
C GLN A 225 -20.11 31.06 25.06
N GLU A 226 -20.97 31.92 25.58
CA GLU A 226 -21.35 31.91 26.99
C GLU A 226 -22.16 30.66 27.33
N GLU A 227 -23.14 30.29 26.49
CA GLU A 227 -23.90 29.06 26.62
C GLU A 227 -22.99 27.82 26.58
N LEU A 228 -22.07 27.74 25.61
CA LEU A 228 -21.13 26.63 25.48
C LEU A 228 -20.24 26.49 26.73
N ARG A 229 -19.70 27.61 27.23
CA ARG A 229 -18.90 27.63 28.46
C ARG A 229 -19.67 27.11 29.67
N SER A 230 -20.94 27.52 29.81
CA SER A 230 -21.82 27.01 30.87
C SER A 230 -22.14 25.52 30.69
N GLY A 231 -22.32 25.08 29.44
CA GLY A 231 -22.53 23.68 29.04
C GLY A 231 -21.36 22.78 29.43
N ASP A 232 -20.14 23.19 29.07
CA ASP A 232 -18.91 22.47 29.37
C ASP A 232 -18.65 22.35 30.87
N LEU A 233 -18.86 23.43 31.63
CA LEU A 233 -18.69 23.41 33.09
C LEU A 233 -19.66 22.41 33.75
N ALA A 234 -20.93 22.41 33.32
CA ALA A 234 -21.92 21.45 33.81
C ALA A 234 -21.53 20.01 33.46
N LEU A 235 -21.07 19.77 32.23
CA LEU A 235 -20.61 18.45 31.79
C LEU A 235 -19.37 17.98 32.57
N GLN A 236 -18.43 18.88 32.86
CA GLN A 236 -17.25 18.58 33.66
C GLN A 236 -17.63 18.19 35.09
N THR A 237 -18.59 18.91 35.69
CA THR A 237 -19.11 18.61 37.04
C THR A 237 -19.76 17.23 37.10
N LEU A 238 -20.58 16.88 36.10
CA LEU A 238 -21.19 15.55 36.02
C LEU A 238 -20.12 14.46 35.82
N ARG A 239 -19.09 14.70 35.00
CA ARG A 239 -17.98 13.75 34.80
C ARG A 239 -17.17 13.51 36.07
N SER A 240 -16.92 14.54 36.89
CA SER A 240 -16.26 14.34 38.19
C SER A 240 -17.13 13.51 39.14
N GLN A 241 -18.44 13.75 39.18
CA GLN A 241 -19.37 12.95 39.97
C GLN A 241 -19.39 11.48 39.50
N GLN A 242 -19.38 11.23 38.19
CA GLN A 242 -19.29 9.88 37.64
C GLN A 242 -17.98 9.19 38.02
N GLN A 243 -16.85 9.90 37.99
CA GLN A 243 -15.57 9.33 38.40
C GLN A 243 -15.59 8.91 39.88
N GLU A 244 -16.12 9.75 40.76
CA GLU A 244 -16.24 9.46 42.19
C GLU A 244 -17.14 8.24 42.44
N LEU A 245 -18.33 8.20 41.82
CA LEU A 245 -19.24 7.06 41.89
C LEU A 245 -18.64 5.78 41.28
N SER A 246 -17.86 5.88 40.20
CA SER A 246 -17.18 4.73 39.60
C SER A 246 -16.06 4.16 40.49
N ALA A 247 -15.37 5.02 41.24
CA ALA A 247 -14.38 4.59 42.23
C ALA A 247 -15.06 3.85 43.38
N GLN A 248 -16.21 4.36 43.85
CA GLN A 248 -17.04 3.69 44.86
C GLN A 248 -17.61 2.35 44.35
N GLN A 249 -17.98 2.24 43.06
CA GLN A 249 -18.41 0.98 42.45
C GLN A 249 -17.30 -0.07 42.46
N ARG A 250 -16.04 0.32 42.22
CA ARG A 250 -14.89 -0.59 42.34
C ARG A 250 -14.65 -1.01 43.78
N ALA A 251 -14.72 -0.06 44.72
CA ALA A 251 -14.61 -0.36 46.15
C ALA A 251 -15.70 -1.33 46.62
N LEU A 252 -16.93 -1.19 46.12
CA LEU A 252 -18.03 -2.13 46.38
C LEU A 252 -17.71 -3.53 45.86
N ALA A 253 -17.21 -3.67 44.64
CA ALA A 253 -16.83 -4.97 44.07
C ALA A 253 -15.67 -5.64 44.83
N ASP A 254 -14.71 -4.86 45.33
CA ASP A 254 -13.63 -5.35 46.18
C ASP A 254 -14.16 -5.84 47.53
N LEU A 255 -15.08 -5.09 48.12
CA LEU A 255 -15.73 -5.44 49.38
C LEU A 255 -16.59 -6.69 49.26
N GLU A 256 -17.36 -6.84 48.17
CA GLU A 256 -18.13 -8.05 47.86
C GLU A 256 -17.25 -9.31 47.77
N ARG A 257 -16.08 -9.19 47.13
CA ARG A 257 -15.09 -10.28 47.10
C ARG A 257 -14.55 -10.61 48.49
N ARG A 258 -14.31 -9.59 49.32
CA ARG A 258 -13.82 -9.75 50.70
C ARG A 258 -14.86 -10.44 51.58
N ILE A 259 -16.13 -10.05 51.47
CA ILE A 259 -17.26 -10.70 52.15
C ILE A 259 -17.37 -12.17 51.71
N ALA A 260 -17.32 -12.44 50.40
CA ALA A 260 -17.39 -13.81 49.89
C ALA A 260 -16.23 -14.69 50.40
N GLN A 261 -15.03 -14.13 50.51
CA GLN A 261 -13.88 -14.81 51.12
C GLN A 261 -14.08 -15.02 52.62
N GLY A 262 -14.48 -13.98 53.37
CA GLY A 262 -14.75 -14.06 54.80
C GLY A 262 -15.80 -15.11 55.14
N LYS A 263 -16.88 -15.24 54.33
CA LYS A 263 -17.91 -16.27 54.51
C LYS A 263 -17.35 -17.70 54.34
N ARG A 264 -16.40 -17.91 53.42
CA ARG A 264 -15.74 -19.21 53.23
C ARG A 264 -14.83 -19.55 54.40
N GLU A 265 -14.04 -18.59 54.88
CA GLU A 265 -13.14 -18.78 56.03
C GLU A 265 -13.92 -19.03 57.32
N LEU A 266 -15.04 -18.32 57.53
CA LEU A 266 -15.94 -18.56 58.65
C LEU A 266 -16.51 -19.99 58.59
N ALA A 267 -17.05 -20.41 57.45
CA ALA A 267 -17.59 -21.76 57.28
C ALA A 267 -16.53 -22.85 57.52
N ALA A 268 -15.29 -22.66 57.04
CA ALA A 268 -14.19 -23.58 57.28
C ALA A 268 -13.80 -23.65 58.77
N THR A 269 -13.80 -22.50 59.47
CA THR A 269 -13.52 -22.42 60.91
C THR A 269 -14.62 -23.09 61.73
N GLU A 270 -15.89 -22.88 61.38
CA GLU A 270 -17.05 -23.52 62.02
C GLU A 270 -17.07 -25.04 61.79
N GLU A 271 -16.66 -25.52 60.62
CA GLU A 271 -16.53 -26.95 60.34
C GLU A 271 -15.39 -27.59 61.15
N GLN A 272 -14.22 -26.93 61.24
CA GLN A 272 -13.13 -27.38 62.10
C GLN A 272 -13.53 -27.39 63.59
N LEU A 273 -14.32 -26.41 64.02
CA LEU A 273 -14.85 -26.34 65.37
C LEU A 273 -15.75 -27.55 65.65
N ALA A 274 -16.72 -27.84 64.77
CA ALA A 274 -17.62 -28.99 64.91
C ALA A 274 -16.89 -30.34 64.97
N GLN A 275 -15.84 -30.53 64.16
CA GLN A 275 -15.00 -31.72 64.18
C GLN A 275 -14.22 -31.85 65.50
N THR A 276 -13.68 -30.74 66.01
CA THR A 276 -12.90 -30.71 67.27
C THR A 276 -13.82 -30.93 68.48
N ASP A 277 -15.02 -30.35 68.48
CA ASP A 277 -16.06 -30.60 69.48
C ASP A 277 -16.48 -32.09 69.51
N GLY A 278 -16.65 -32.71 68.35
CA GLY A 278 -16.91 -34.16 68.23
C GLY A 278 -15.79 -35.02 68.83
N ALA A 279 -14.52 -34.66 68.56
CA ALA A 279 -13.36 -35.36 69.12
C ALA A 279 -13.24 -35.19 70.65
N LEU A 280 -13.56 -34.00 71.18
CA LEU A 280 -13.59 -33.75 72.62
C LEU A 280 -14.72 -34.52 73.32
N ALA A 281 -15.91 -34.59 72.72
CA ALA A 281 -17.03 -35.38 73.25
C ALA A 281 -16.69 -36.88 73.34
N HIS A 282 -16.04 -37.43 72.33
CA HIS A 282 -15.55 -38.82 72.35
C HIS A 282 -14.51 -39.05 73.47
N THR A 283 -13.56 -38.13 73.61
CA THR A 283 -12.52 -38.16 74.66
C THR A 283 -13.13 -38.11 76.07
N ARG A 284 -14.16 -37.27 76.29
CA ARG A 284 -14.90 -37.17 77.56
C ARG A 284 -15.63 -38.47 77.93
N THR A 285 -16.16 -39.20 76.95
CA THR A 285 -16.81 -40.51 77.18
C THR A 285 -15.82 -41.54 77.72
N ILE A 286 -14.58 -41.56 77.20
CA ILE A 286 -13.51 -42.46 77.67
C ILE A 286 -13.08 -42.07 79.10
N LEU A 287 -12.96 -40.76 79.39
CA LEU A 287 -12.64 -40.26 80.73
C LEU A 287 -13.73 -40.58 81.76
N ALA A 288 -15.00 -40.61 81.38
CA ALA A 288 -16.11 -40.99 82.28
C ALA A 288 -16.03 -42.45 82.75
N GLN A 289 -15.36 -43.33 81.99
CA GLN A 289 -15.14 -44.75 82.35
C GLN A 289 -13.83 -44.98 83.11
N GLN A 290 -13.15 -43.91 83.53
CA GLN A 290 -11.83 -43.97 84.17
C GLN A 290 -11.76 -44.94 85.36
N ASP A 291 -12.74 -44.90 86.26
CA ASP A 291 -12.70 -45.68 87.49
C ASP A 291 -12.92 -47.18 87.22
N GLU A 292 -13.78 -47.50 86.24
CA GLU A 292 -14.00 -48.87 85.74
C GLU A 292 -12.73 -49.42 85.08
N ILE A 293 -12.09 -48.65 84.20
CA ILE A 293 -10.89 -49.04 83.46
C ILE A 293 -9.70 -49.27 84.42
N LYS A 294 -9.50 -48.36 85.38
CA LYS A 294 -8.45 -48.47 86.41
C LYS A 294 -8.69 -49.61 87.40
N ALA A 295 -9.94 -49.99 87.65
CA ALA A 295 -10.26 -51.13 88.51
C ALA A 295 -10.01 -52.47 87.79
N GLY A 296 -10.48 -52.62 86.54
CA GLY A 296 -10.23 -53.81 85.72
C GLY A 296 -8.75 -54.04 85.43
N TYR A 297 -7.98 -52.98 85.16
CA TYR A 297 -6.52 -53.09 84.98
C TYR A 297 -5.79 -53.54 86.25
N ARG A 298 -6.24 -53.11 87.44
CA ARG A 298 -5.68 -53.60 88.72
C ARG A 298 -5.96 -55.08 88.94
N GLN A 299 -7.14 -55.57 88.57
CA GLN A 299 -7.46 -56.99 88.66
C GLN A 299 -6.65 -57.84 87.67
N LEU A 300 -6.40 -57.32 86.45
CA LEU A 300 -5.47 -57.96 85.49
C LEU A 300 -4.05 -58.10 86.06
N GLN A 301 -3.53 -57.07 86.72
CA GLN A 301 -2.19 -57.11 87.32
C GLN A 301 -2.10 -58.13 88.46
N GLN A 302 -3.14 -58.23 89.29
CA GLN A 302 -3.21 -59.23 90.37
C GLN A 302 -3.32 -60.66 89.82
N ALA A 303 -4.14 -60.88 88.79
CA ALA A 303 -4.27 -62.17 88.12
C ALA A 303 -2.97 -62.61 87.43
N ARG A 304 -2.25 -61.68 86.78
CA ARG A 304 -0.94 -61.93 86.17
C ARG A 304 0.11 -62.32 87.20
N ALA A 305 0.21 -61.60 88.31
CA ALA A 305 1.14 -61.91 89.39
C ALA A 305 0.86 -63.29 90.02
N ALA A 306 -0.43 -63.63 90.23
CA ALA A 306 -0.83 -64.94 90.72
C ALA A 306 -0.48 -66.07 89.74
N ASN A 307 -0.83 -65.91 88.45
CA ASN A 307 -0.52 -66.87 87.39
C ASN A 307 1.00 -67.07 87.22
N GLN A 308 1.80 -66.01 87.30
CA GLN A 308 3.26 -66.10 87.23
C GLN A 308 3.83 -66.93 88.40
N SER A 309 3.36 -66.69 89.63
CA SER A 309 3.80 -67.47 90.80
C SER A 309 3.46 -68.96 90.71
N TRP A 310 2.33 -69.31 90.09
CA TRP A 310 1.93 -70.70 89.86
C TRP A 310 2.70 -71.35 88.72
N ASN A 311 3.01 -70.62 87.64
CA ASN A 311 3.87 -71.13 86.56
C ASN A 311 5.29 -71.43 87.07
N GLU A 312 5.84 -70.62 87.99
CA GLU A 312 7.14 -70.89 88.63
C GLU A 312 7.12 -72.17 89.50
N LYS A 313 6.02 -72.42 90.23
CA LYS A 313 5.82 -73.66 90.99
C LYS A 313 5.59 -74.88 90.09
N LEU A 314 4.85 -74.73 88.99
CA LEU A 314 4.63 -75.79 88.00
C LEU A 314 5.96 -76.19 87.32
N ALA A 315 6.79 -75.23 86.94
CA ALA A 315 8.08 -75.49 86.31
C ALA A 315 9.02 -76.28 87.24
N ARG A 316 9.07 -75.93 88.52
CA ARG A 316 9.85 -76.67 89.54
C ARG A 316 9.27 -78.05 89.83
N HIS A 317 7.95 -78.18 89.92
CA HIS A 317 7.28 -79.48 90.09
C HIS A 317 7.52 -80.41 88.90
N ALA A 318 7.45 -79.89 87.67
CA ALA A 318 7.71 -80.67 86.45
C ALA A 318 9.17 -81.11 86.32
N ALA A 319 10.14 -80.26 86.69
CA ALA A 319 11.56 -80.62 86.67
C ALA A 319 11.89 -81.75 87.66
N LEU A 320 11.39 -81.66 88.89
CA LEU A 320 11.60 -82.70 89.90
C LEU A 320 10.87 -84.02 89.56
N GLN A 321 9.68 -83.96 88.96
CA GLN A 321 9.00 -85.16 88.44
C GLN A 321 9.79 -85.81 87.28
N GLY A 322 10.42 -85.02 86.42
CA GLY A 322 11.29 -85.53 85.35
C GLY A 322 12.52 -86.26 85.88
N ASP A 323 13.20 -85.70 86.88
CA ASP A 323 14.34 -86.34 87.54
C ASP A 323 13.94 -87.61 88.31
N ARG A 324 12.71 -87.64 88.87
CA ARG A 324 12.14 -88.79 89.57
C ARG A 324 11.90 -89.96 88.63
N SER A 325 11.28 -89.70 87.49
CA SER A 325 11.05 -90.71 86.45
C SER A 325 12.36 -91.23 85.86
N ARG A 326 13.39 -90.38 85.70
CA ARG A 326 14.72 -90.82 85.24
C ARG A 326 15.38 -91.80 86.22
N LEU A 327 15.44 -91.44 87.51
CA LEU A 327 16.06 -92.29 88.54
C LEU A 327 15.27 -93.59 88.78
N GLN A 328 13.93 -93.55 88.71
CA GLN A 328 13.10 -94.76 88.75
C GLN A 328 13.34 -95.67 87.55
N SER A 329 13.52 -95.11 86.35
CA SER A 329 13.86 -95.86 85.15
C SER A 329 15.25 -96.51 85.27
N GLU A 330 16.25 -95.80 85.79
CA GLU A 330 17.61 -96.34 85.98
C GLU A 330 17.63 -97.52 86.96
N ILE A 331 16.89 -97.44 88.07
CA ILE A 331 16.78 -98.52 89.07
C ILE A 331 15.99 -99.71 88.49
N ALA A 332 14.88 -99.45 87.81
CA ALA A 332 14.06 -100.49 87.19
C ALA A 332 14.82 -101.21 86.06
N GLN A 333 15.62 -100.49 85.28
CA GLN A 333 16.42 -101.05 84.21
C GLN A 333 17.55 -101.93 84.76
N ALA A 334 18.28 -101.48 85.77
CA ALA A 334 19.32 -102.29 86.43
C ALA A 334 18.75 -103.58 87.07
N ARG A 335 17.58 -103.49 87.72
CA ARG A 335 16.88 -104.65 88.28
C ARG A 335 16.39 -105.59 87.19
N SER A 336 15.74 -105.06 86.16
CA SER A 336 15.21 -105.84 85.04
C SER A 336 16.34 -106.53 84.27
N GLN A 337 17.54 -105.97 84.21
CA GLN A 337 18.67 -106.57 83.53
C GLN A 337 19.14 -107.84 84.24
N ILE A 338 19.29 -107.80 85.57
CA ILE A 338 19.68 -108.98 86.36
C ILE A 338 18.54 -110.01 86.45
N GLU A 339 17.27 -109.58 86.58
CA GLU A 339 16.11 -110.48 86.54
C GLU A 339 15.91 -111.13 85.16
N ALA A 340 16.27 -110.43 84.08
CA ALA A 340 16.27 -111.00 82.74
C ALA A 340 17.39 -112.01 82.58
N GLU A 341 18.62 -111.71 83.01
CA GLU A 341 19.76 -112.65 82.98
C GLU A 341 19.45 -113.93 83.78
N ARG A 342 18.82 -113.82 84.95
CA ARG A 342 18.38 -114.96 85.75
C ARG A 342 17.29 -115.77 85.05
N ARG A 343 16.26 -115.11 84.49
CA ARG A 343 15.20 -115.81 83.73
C ARG A 343 15.75 -116.51 82.50
N ILE A 344 16.72 -115.91 81.82
CA ILE A 344 17.43 -116.51 80.69
C ILE A 344 18.18 -117.77 81.17
N ALA A 345 18.94 -117.69 82.26
CA ALA A 345 19.67 -118.84 82.80
C ALA A 345 18.75 -119.99 83.26
N ASP A 346 17.63 -119.69 83.94
CA ASP A 346 16.63 -120.69 84.36
C ASP A 346 15.97 -121.37 83.15
N SER A 347 15.59 -120.59 82.14
CA SER A 347 15.04 -121.14 80.90
C SER A 347 16.04 -122.03 80.16
N ARG A 348 17.33 -121.67 80.20
CA ARG A 348 18.43 -122.43 79.60
C ARG A 348 18.61 -123.77 80.30
N VAL A 349 18.58 -123.82 81.63
CA VAL A 349 18.63 -125.07 82.41
C VAL A 349 17.47 -126.01 82.06
N ALA A 350 16.23 -125.50 82.05
CA ALA A 350 15.05 -126.32 81.72
C ALA A 350 15.09 -126.85 80.28
N GLN A 351 15.55 -126.02 79.33
CA GLN A 351 15.73 -126.38 77.94
C GLN A 351 16.79 -127.48 77.76
N LEU A 352 17.98 -127.31 78.35
CA LEU A 352 19.10 -128.23 78.19
C LEU A 352 18.81 -129.63 78.77
N ARG A 353 18.09 -129.71 79.91
CA ARG A 353 17.61 -131.00 80.46
C ARG A 353 16.73 -131.77 79.49
N GLY A 354 15.73 -131.11 78.90
CA GLY A 354 14.80 -131.76 77.97
C GLY A 354 15.41 -132.14 76.61
N GLN A 355 16.53 -131.51 76.23
CA GLN A 355 17.27 -131.85 75.01
C GLN A 355 18.19 -133.06 75.22
N ALA A 356 18.88 -133.16 76.36
CA ALA A 356 19.81 -134.26 76.66
C ALA A 356 19.15 -135.65 76.63
N GLU A 357 17.91 -135.78 77.11
CA GLU A 357 17.21 -137.07 77.18
C GLU A 357 16.79 -137.65 75.81
N ARG A 358 16.83 -136.86 74.72
CA ARG A 358 16.34 -137.23 73.38
C ARG A 358 17.37 -137.86 72.46
N ALA A 359 18.64 -137.93 72.88
CA ALA A 359 19.75 -138.42 72.05
C ALA A 359 19.53 -139.82 71.45
N PRO A 360 19.01 -140.85 72.17
CA PRO A 360 18.90 -142.20 71.63
C PRO A 360 17.94 -142.31 70.44
N GLN A 361 16.92 -141.45 70.39
CA GLN A 361 15.87 -141.50 69.36
C GLN A 361 16.28 -140.80 68.05
N MET A 362 17.18 -139.81 68.12
CA MET A 362 17.60 -139.04 66.93
C MET A 362 18.66 -139.79 66.10
N GLU A 363 19.44 -140.68 66.71
CA GLU A 363 20.41 -141.54 66.00
C GLU A 363 19.75 -142.44 64.95
N GLU A 364 18.56 -142.96 65.25
CA GLU A 364 17.83 -143.87 64.37
C GLU A 364 17.22 -143.16 63.14
N LEU A 365 16.70 -141.94 63.32
CA LEU A 365 16.09 -141.15 62.25
C LEU A 365 17.11 -140.59 61.25
N LEU A 366 18.30 -140.26 61.72
CA LEU A 366 19.36 -139.67 60.89
C LEU A 366 19.77 -140.58 59.74
N ALA A 367 19.96 -141.87 60.03
CA ALA A 367 20.41 -142.85 59.06
C ALA A 367 19.42 -143.02 57.89
N GLY A 368 18.11 -142.99 58.16
CA GLY A 368 17.08 -143.17 57.13
C GLY A 368 16.94 -142.00 56.15
N ALA A 369 17.24 -140.77 56.58
CA ALA A 369 17.05 -139.59 55.75
C ALA A 369 18.22 -139.29 54.78
N GLN A 370 19.45 -139.71 55.12
CA GLN A 370 20.63 -139.56 54.25
C GLN A 370 20.44 -140.25 52.89
N GLU A 371 19.87 -141.45 52.91
CA GLU A 371 19.73 -142.30 51.72
C GLU A 371 18.78 -141.68 50.67
N LYS A 372 17.72 -140.99 51.13
CA LYS A 372 16.73 -140.36 50.26
C LYS A 372 17.21 -139.05 49.63
N LEU A 373 18.10 -138.33 50.29
CA LEU A 373 18.60 -137.05 49.80
C LEU A 373 19.59 -137.17 48.65
N ALA A 374 20.45 -138.19 48.68
CA ALA A 374 21.39 -138.44 47.59
C ALA A 374 20.66 -138.64 46.26
N TRP A 375 19.49 -139.28 46.29
CA TRP A 375 18.67 -139.52 45.10
C TRP A 375 18.05 -138.23 44.53
N ILE A 376 17.63 -137.27 45.37
CA ILE A 376 16.93 -136.07 44.92
C ILE A 376 17.88 -134.97 44.44
N ALA A 377 19.11 -134.93 44.95
CA ALA A 377 20.14 -134.00 44.46
C ALA A 377 20.47 -134.19 42.97
N ASP A 378 20.39 -135.42 42.46
CA ASP A 378 20.63 -135.72 41.04
C ASP A 378 19.55 -135.12 40.12
N LEU A 379 18.30 -135.11 40.59
CA LEU A 379 17.15 -134.57 39.85
C LEU A 379 17.16 -133.04 39.75
N GLU A 380 17.70 -132.33 40.74
CA GLU A 380 17.68 -130.86 40.76
C GLU A 380 18.61 -130.23 39.73
N ASN A 381 19.77 -130.84 39.52
CA ASN A 381 20.74 -130.37 38.55
C ASN A 381 20.11 -130.32 37.14
N GLN A 382 19.29 -131.32 36.81
CA GLN A 382 18.58 -131.38 35.53
C GLN A 382 17.50 -130.29 35.40
N HIS A 383 16.82 -129.93 36.50
CA HIS A 383 15.80 -128.86 36.48
C HIS A 383 16.42 -127.46 36.37
N ALA A 384 17.55 -127.19 37.05
CA ALA A 384 18.20 -125.89 37.04
C ALA A 384 18.73 -125.49 35.66
N GLU A 385 19.30 -126.44 34.91
CA GLU A 385 19.81 -126.20 33.55
C GLU A 385 18.69 -125.77 32.59
N LEU A 386 17.50 -126.40 32.70
CA LEU A 386 16.34 -126.07 31.89
C LEU A 386 15.78 -124.67 32.22
N GLN A 387 15.72 -124.31 33.50
CA GLN A 387 15.21 -123.01 33.93
C GLN A 387 16.08 -121.83 33.45
N ALA A 388 17.40 -121.96 33.53
CA ALA A 388 18.33 -120.92 33.07
C ALA A 388 18.14 -120.64 31.58
N SER A 389 17.94 -121.69 30.78
CA SER A 389 17.65 -121.56 29.36
C SER A 389 16.35 -120.81 29.09
N VAL A 390 15.30 -121.04 29.89
CA VAL A 390 14.01 -120.34 29.73
C VAL A 390 14.14 -118.83 30.02
N LEU A 391 14.92 -118.44 31.02
CA LEU A 391 15.05 -117.04 31.42
C LEU A 391 15.88 -116.22 30.43
N ALA A 392 17.03 -116.73 30.01
CA ALA A 392 17.94 -116.05 29.10
C ALA A 392 17.21 -115.68 27.78
N LEU A 393 16.42 -116.62 27.27
CA LEU A 393 15.61 -116.39 26.08
C LEU A 393 14.53 -115.33 26.33
N ARG A 394 13.91 -115.30 27.50
CA ARG A 394 12.90 -114.28 27.81
C ARG A 394 13.49 -112.87 27.88
N GLU A 395 14.65 -112.69 28.50
CA GLU A 395 15.31 -111.39 28.60
C GLU A 395 15.78 -110.88 27.25
N GLU A 396 16.41 -111.75 26.46
CA GLU A 396 16.82 -111.41 25.10
C GLU A 396 15.62 -110.94 24.27
N TRP A 397 14.48 -111.63 24.39
CA TRP A 397 13.24 -111.24 23.72
C TRP A 397 12.74 -109.84 24.12
N THR A 398 12.89 -109.50 25.41
CA THR A 398 12.36 -108.26 25.99
C THR A 398 13.28 -107.06 25.72
N SER A 399 14.61 -107.26 25.81
CA SER A 399 15.60 -106.22 25.45
C SER A 399 15.41 -105.80 24.01
N LEU A 400 15.32 -106.79 23.11
CA LEU A 400 15.09 -106.54 21.69
C LEU A 400 13.78 -105.76 21.48
N GLN A 401 12.72 -106.07 22.24
CA GLN A 401 11.48 -105.32 22.15
C GLN A 401 11.64 -103.85 22.56
N GLY A 402 12.34 -103.58 23.67
CA GLY A 402 12.55 -102.23 24.19
C GLY A 402 13.45 -101.37 23.30
N ASP A 403 14.53 -101.96 22.80
CA ASP A 403 15.46 -101.27 21.91
C ASP A 403 14.78 -100.87 20.60
N ILE A 404 14.01 -101.78 20.00
CA ILE A 404 13.23 -101.50 18.78
C ILE A 404 12.26 -100.33 19.00
N GLN A 405 11.52 -100.31 20.11
CA GLN A 405 10.59 -99.22 20.39
C GLN A 405 11.28 -97.88 20.61
N ARG A 406 12.42 -97.87 21.33
CA ARG A 406 13.21 -96.65 21.55
C ARG A 406 13.74 -96.11 20.24
N TRP A 407 14.31 -96.98 19.41
CA TRP A 407 14.86 -96.58 18.11
C TRP A 407 13.78 -96.03 17.18
N GLU A 408 12.58 -96.62 17.15
CA GLU A 408 11.45 -96.10 16.37
C GLU A 408 11.01 -94.70 16.82
N ALA A 409 10.96 -94.44 18.13
CA ALA A 409 10.56 -93.14 18.68
C ALA A 409 11.60 -92.04 18.44
N GLU A 410 12.89 -92.33 18.66
CA GLU A 410 13.99 -91.36 18.49
C GLU A 410 14.16 -90.96 17.00
N THR A 411 13.90 -91.90 16.09
CA THR A 411 13.88 -91.64 14.64
C THR A 411 12.78 -90.64 14.26
N ALA A 412 11.61 -90.70 14.92
CA ALA A 412 10.50 -89.79 14.64
C ALA A 412 10.77 -88.35 15.11
N ASP A 413 11.32 -88.16 16.32
CA ASP A 413 11.63 -86.84 16.90
C ASP A 413 12.70 -86.07 16.10
N LEU A 414 13.73 -86.77 15.61
CA LEU A 414 14.77 -86.17 14.77
C LEU A 414 14.23 -85.64 13.44
N HIS A 415 13.29 -86.37 12.84
CA HIS A 415 12.69 -86.00 11.56
C HIS A 415 11.90 -84.68 11.66
N GLU A 416 11.23 -84.44 12.79
CA GLU A 416 10.45 -83.22 13.04
C GLU A 416 11.37 -82.00 13.26
N LYS A 417 12.45 -82.16 14.03
CA LYS A 417 13.44 -81.11 14.30
C LYS A 417 14.19 -80.66 13.06
N LEU A 418 14.48 -81.59 12.15
CA LEU A 418 15.11 -81.30 10.85
C LEU A 418 14.25 -80.38 9.98
N ALA A 419 12.93 -80.53 10.03
CA ALA A 419 12.01 -79.71 9.25
C ALA A 419 11.97 -78.24 9.72
N MET A 420 12.05 -77.99 11.03
CA MET A 420 12.02 -76.64 11.61
C MET A 420 13.25 -75.78 11.25
N LEU A 421 14.42 -76.40 11.04
CA LEU A 421 15.67 -75.69 10.76
C LEU A 421 15.79 -75.22 9.29
N GLY A 422 14.75 -75.32 8.46
CA GLY A 422 14.80 -74.96 7.04
C GLY A 422 14.72 -73.45 6.72
N GLU A 423 14.11 -72.63 7.58
CA GLU A 423 13.70 -71.24 7.26
C GLU A 423 14.72 -70.14 7.67
N ALA A 424 14.82 -69.03 6.92
CA ALA A 424 15.72 -67.90 7.21
C ALA A 424 15.13 -67.05 8.36
N ASP A 425 15.92 -66.84 9.42
CA ASP A 425 15.56 -66.28 10.75
C ASP A 425 14.87 -67.24 11.75
N ALA A 426 14.92 -68.56 11.54
CA ALA A 426 14.39 -69.54 12.48
C ALA A 426 15.21 -69.59 13.81
N PRO A 427 14.55 -69.55 14.98
CA PRO A 427 15.21 -69.70 16.27
C PRO A 427 15.53 -71.18 16.57
N CYS A 428 16.38 -71.42 17.56
CA CYS A 428 16.74 -72.76 18.00
C CYS A 428 15.50 -73.55 18.51
N PRO A 429 15.24 -74.78 18.00
CA PRO A 429 14.09 -75.61 18.41
C PRO A 429 14.16 -76.14 19.85
N VAL A 430 15.25 -75.87 20.57
CA VAL A 430 15.39 -76.22 22.00
C VAL A 430 15.22 -75.01 22.91
N CYS A 431 15.76 -73.84 22.55
CA CYS A 431 15.86 -72.69 23.46
C CYS A 431 15.36 -71.35 22.91
N ASN A 432 14.79 -71.35 21.70
CA ASN A 432 14.13 -70.21 21.05
C ASN A 432 14.98 -68.92 20.88
N ARG A 433 16.31 -69.05 20.96
CA ARG A 433 17.26 -67.99 20.62
C ARG A 433 17.47 -67.92 19.09
N PRO A 434 17.69 -66.74 18.49
CA PRO A 434 18.09 -66.65 17.08
C PRO A 434 19.41 -67.39 16.85
N LEU A 435 19.49 -68.21 15.80
CA LEU A 435 20.69 -68.95 15.38
C LEU A 435 21.32 -68.32 14.13
N GLY A 436 22.65 -68.36 14.01
CA GLY A 436 23.37 -68.00 12.77
C GLY A 436 23.39 -69.14 11.74
N HIS A 437 23.70 -68.84 10.47
CA HIS A 437 23.71 -69.82 9.36
C HIS A 437 24.61 -71.04 9.63
N ASP A 438 25.84 -70.81 10.09
CA ASP A 438 26.83 -71.88 10.32
C ASP A 438 26.44 -72.82 11.47
N GLU A 439 25.72 -72.31 12.47
CA GLU A 439 25.21 -73.13 13.57
C GLU A 439 24.04 -74.02 13.12
N ARG A 440 23.30 -73.61 12.09
CA ARG A 440 22.12 -74.32 11.57
C ARG A 440 22.47 -75.56 10.75
N GLU A 441 23.45 -75.45 9.85
CA GLU A 441 23.86 -76.59 9.00
C GLU A 441 24.51 -77.71 9.81
N ARG A 442 25.29 -77.35 10.83
CA ARG A 442 25.89 -78.34 11.74
C ARG A 442 24.85 -79.20 12.44
N VAL A 443 23.80 -78.58 12.97
CA VAL A 443 22.73 -79.31 13.69
C VAL A 443 21.94 -80.22 12.73
N ARG A 444 21.77 -79.83 11.47
CA ARG A 444 21.06 -80.62 10.46
C ARG A 444 21.81 -81.91 10.11
N ASP A 445 23.10 -81.83 9.84
CA ASP A 445 23.86 -82.98 9.37
C ASP A 445 24.03 -84.04 10.47
N ASP A 446 24.14 -83.61 11.74
CA ASP A 446 24.15 -84.51 12.90
C ASP A 446 22.85 -85.31 13.04
N TYR A 447 21.69 -84.68 12.80
CA TYR A 447 20.40 -85.36 12.90
C TYR A 447 20.18 -86.41 11.79
N LEU A 448 20.64 -86.16 10.56
CA LEU A 448 20.49 -87.12 9.45
C LEU A 448 21.38 -88.37 9.62
N ALA A 449 22.61 -88.20 10.09
CA ALA A 449 23.50 -89.33 10.37
C ALA A 449 22.95 -90.24 11.48
N ARG A 450 22.29 -89.62 12.47
CA ARG A 450 21.65 -90.34 13.58
C ARG A 450 20.42 -91.14 13.12
N GLU A 451 19.59 -90.61 12.22
CA GLU A 451 18.37 -91.28 11.73
C GLU A 451 18.68 -92.60 10.99
N LYS A 452 19.69 -92.62 10.11
CA LYS A 452 20.03 -93.82 9.32
C LYS A 452 20.46 -95.00 10.20
N THR A 453 21.26 -94.73 11.22
CA THR A 453 21.80 -95.75 12.14
C THR A 453 20.68 -96.49 12.88
N LEU A 454 19.60 -95.78 13.25
CA LEU A 454 18.51 -96.34 14.02
C LEU A 454 17.62 -97.31 13.21
N ARG A 455 17.47 -97.12 11.88
CA ARG A 455 16.65 -98.01 11.05
C ARG A 455 17.25 -99.39 10.83
N ASP A 456 18.57 -99.48 10.68
CA ASP A 456 19.25 -100.76 10.46
C ASP A 456 19.17 -101.66 11.71
N GLU A 457 19.26 -101.05 12.89
CA GLU A 457 19.14 -101.74 14.19
C GLU A 457 17.74 -102.36 14.41
N ILE A 458 16.67 -101.74 13.89
CA ILE A 458 15.28 -102.23 14.03
C ILE A 458 15.04 -103.56 13.29
N ILE A 459 15.60 -103.74 12.08
CA ILE A 459 15.38 -104.95 11.26
C ILE A 459 16.07 -106.16 11.88
N VAL A 460 17.32 -106.00 12.31
CA VAL A 460 18.11 -107.05 12.95
C VAL A 460 17.43 -107.52 14.24
N GLY A 461 16.88 -106.59 15.02
CA GLY A 461 16.19 -106.91 16.26
C GLY A 461 14.97 -107.81 16.09
N ARG A 462 14.12 -107.58 15.08
CA ARG A 462 12.87 -108.35 14.88
C ARG A 462 13.11 -109.81 14.49
N ALA A 463 14.14 -110.11 13.71
CA ALA A 463 14.44 -111.49 13.30
C ALA A 463 14.87 -112.35 14.50
N ARG A 464 15.78 -111.81 15.33
CA ARG A 464 16.28 -112.48 16.54
C ARG A 464 15.18 -112.77 17.55
N GLN A 465 14.22 -111.86 17.67
CA GLN A 465 13.07 -112.01 18.57
C GLN A 465 12.19 -113.25 18.28
N SER A 466 12.08 -113.69 17.02
CA SER A 466 11.21 -114.84 16.66
C SER A 466 11.78 -116.21 17.06
N VAL A 467 13.11 -116.39 16.95
CA VAL A 467 13.81 -117.64 17.28
C VAL A 467 13.78 -117.88 18.78
N VAL A 468 14.11 -116.82 19.52
CA VAL A 468 14.18 -116.81 20.97
C VAL A 468 12.85 -117.22 21.62
N LYS A 469 11.70 -116.85 21.02
CA LYS A 469 10.38 -117.23 21.55
C LYS A 469 10.11 -118.74 21.48
N ARG A 470 10.53 -119.42 20.41
CA ARG A 470 10.26 -120.85 20.20
C ARG A 470 11.05 -121.73 21.16
N ASP A 471 12.33 -121.44 21.31
CA ASP A 471 13.23 -122.20 22.19
C ASP A 471 12.82 -122.07 23.66
N GLY A 472 12.23 -120.91 24.02
CA GLY A 472 11.71 -120.66 25.36
C GLY A 472 10.50 -121.53 25.73
N GLU A 473 9.65 -121.93 24.78
CA GLU A 473 8.48 -122.77 25.06
C GLU A 473 8.86 -124.25 25.26
N ALA A 474 9.80 -124.78 24.48
CA ALA A 474 10.23 -126.18 24.58
C ALA A 474 10.96 -126.49 25.90
N ALA A 475 11.85 -125.59 26.35
CA ALA A 475 12.56 -125.73 27.62
C ALA A 475 11.61 -125.72 28.83
N LYS A 476 10.49 -124.99 28.71
CA LYS A 476 9.48 -124.86 29.78
C LYS A 476 8.68 -126.14 30.02
N ASP A 477 8.44 -126.92 28.99
CA ASP A 477 7.64 -128.16 29.07
C ASP A 477 8.45 -129.34 29.64
N ALA A 478 9.76 -129.39 29.34
CA ALA A 478 10.69 -130.35 29.94
C ALA A 478 10.88 -130.10 31.45
N GLN A 479 10.97 -128.83 31.85
CA GLN A 479 11.08 -128.41 33.25
C GLN A 479 9.92 -128.95 34.11
N ARG A 480 8.68 -128.88 33.60
CA ARG A 480 7.46 -129.29 34.33
C ARG A 480 7.39 -130.76 34.71
N LYS A 481 8.02 -131.66 33.95
CA LYS A 481 7.95 -133.11 34.20
C LYS A 481 8.80 -133.58 35.39
N LEU A 482 9.83 -132.80 35.76
CA LEU A 482 10.74 -133.12 36.87
C LEU A 482 10.24 -132.60 38.23
N GLU A 483 9.30 -131.66 38.23
CA GLU A 483 8.82 -130.98 39.44
C GLU A 483 8.29 -131.93 40.54
N PRO A 484 7.47 -132.97 40.28
CA PRO A 484 6.86 -133.76 41.38
C PRO A 484 7.87 -134.46 42.30
N SER A 485 8.93 -135.06 41.75
CA SER A 485 9.94 -135.77 42.55
C SER A 485 10.91 -134.83 43.27
N LEU A 486 11.11 -133.62 42.75
CA LEU A 486 11.89 -132.57 43.40
C LEU A 486 11.22 -131.99 44.64
N HIS A 487 9.89 -132.03 44.70
CA HIS A 487 9.15 -131.58 45.88
C HIS A 487 9.39 -132.47 47.11
N GLU A 488 9.85 -133.71 46.95
CA GLU A 488 10.22 -134.58 48.07
C GLU A 488 11.58 -134.21 48.69
N LYS A 489 12.41 -133.39 48.04
CA LYS A 489 13.76 -133.05 48.54
C LYS A 489 13.70 -132.40 49.90
N ALA A 490 12.89 -131.35 49.97
CA ALA A 490 12.75 -130.55 51.16
C ALA A 490 12.27 -131.39 52.34
N HIS A 491 11.47 -132.43 52.11
CA HIS A 491 11.03 -133.33 53.17
C HIS A 491 12.20 -134.12 53.77
N TRP A 492 13.00 -134.77 52.92
CA TRP A 492 14.10 -135.60 53.40
C TRP A 492 15.30 -134.79 53.89
N GLN A 493 15.55 -133.60 53.32
CA GLN A 493 16.59 -132.65 53.77
C GLN A 493 16.30 -132.13 55.16
N ARG A 494 15.02 -131.88 55.43
CA ARG A 494 14.57 -131.56 56.78
C ARG A 494 14.74 -132.75 57.71
N GLN A 495 14.33 -133.96 57.33
CA GLN A 495 14.45 -135.13 58.20
C GLN A 495 15.91 -135.43 58.58
N HIS A 496 16.84 -135.30 57.62
CA HIS A 496 18.26 -135.56 57.82
C HIS A 496 18.90 -134.50 58.72
N GLY A 497 18.84 -133.22 58.34
CA GLY A 497 19.40 -132.14 59.14
C GLY A 497 18.77 -132.06 60.53
N GLN A 498 17.45 -132.25 60.64
CA GLN A 498 16.78 -132.22 61.95
C GLN A 498 17.25 -133.34 62.87
N ALA A 499 17.49 -134.55 62.35
CA ALA A 499 17.99 -135.63 63.18
C ALA A 499 19.46 -135.40 63.58
N GLU A 500 20.29 -134.84 62.69
CA GLU A 500 21.73 -134.65 62.93
C GLU A 500 21.98 -133.53 63.92
N ASP A 501 21.33 -132.39 63.69
CA ASP A 501 21.42 -131.22 64.55
C ASP A 501 20.86 -131.55 65.93
N ARG A 502 19.71 -132.23 66.03
CA ARG A 502 19.12 -132.56 67.34
C ARG A 502 19.95 -133.56 68.12
N LEU A 503 20.63 -134.47 67.44
CA LEU A 503 21.53 -135.41 68.11
C LEU A 503 22.76 -134.70 68.67
N LYS A 504 23.34 -133.78 67.88
CA LYS A 504 24.47 -132.96 68.31
C LYS A 504 24.07 -132.02 69.46
N GLU A 505 22.94 -131.33 69.32
CA GLU A 505 22.36 -130.47 70.35
C GLU A 505 22.07 -131.24 71.64
N ALA A 506 21.53 -132.46 71.57
CA ALA A 506 21.27 -133.26 72.76
C ALA A 506 22.56 -133.60 73.53
N ARG A 507 23.66 -133.91 72.82
CA ARG A 507 24.95 -134.23 73.44
C ARG A 507 25.66 -132.99 74.00
N GLU A 508 25.62 -131.87 73.29
CA GLU A 508 26.16 -130.59 73.78
C GLU A 508 25.33 -130.05 74.95
N ALA A 509 24.01 -130.22 74.91
CA ALA A 509 23.11 -129.79 75.98
C ALA A 509 23.36 -130.52 77.31
N ALA A 510 23.70 -131.81 77.26
CA ALA A 510 24.06 -132.57 78.45
C ALA A 510 25.33 -132.03 79.13
N ALA A 511 26.30 -131.53 78.35
CA ALA A 511 27.55 -130.98 78.87
C ALA A 511 27.40 -129.52 79.37
N GLU A 512 26.53 -128.71 78.75
CA GLU A 512 26.30 -127.32 79.15
C GLU A 512 25.35 -127.16 80.35
N LEU A 513 24.52 -128.16 80.62
CA LEU A 513 23.51 -128.11 81.68
C LEU A 513 24.13 -127.88 83.07
N ASP A 514 25.26 -128.51 83.37
CA ASP A 514 25.93 -128.38 84.67
C ASP A 514 26.50 -126.97 84.88
N ALA A 515 27.00 -126.32 83.83
CA ALA A 515 27.48 -124.94 83.90
C ALA A 515 26.33 -123.93 84.06
N ALA A 516 25.19 -124.17 83.40
CA ALA A 516 24.02 -123.30 83.49
C ALA A 516 23.36 -123.31 84.89
N LEU A 517 23.35 -124.47 85.58
CA LEU A 517 22.84 -124.59 86.94
C LEU A 517 23.63 -123.73 87.96
N ALA A 518 24.96 -123.67 87.82
CA ALA A 518 25.81 -122.85 88.70
C ALA A 518 25.60 -121.33 88.49
N ALA A 519 25.31 -120.90 87.26
CA ALA A 519 25.08 -119.49 86.96
C ALA A 519 23.76 -118.93 87.55
N VAL A 520 22.71 -119.76 87.62
CA VAL A 520 21.42 -119.37 88.24
C VAL A 520 21.60 -119.07 89.73
N GLU A 521 22.33 -119.91 90.45
CA GLU A 521 22.55 -119.78 91.90
C GLU A 521 23.30 -118.47 92.25
N GLN A 522 24.23 -118.03 91.40
CA GLN A 522 24.96 -116.78 91.58
C GLN A 522 24.05 -115.54 91.37
N LEU A 523 23.19 -115.54 90.35
CA LEU A 523 22.28 -114.42 90.04
C LEU A 523 21.16 -114.28 91.08
N ASP A 524 20.70 -115.39 91.66
CA ASP A 524 19.73 -115.39 92.77
C ASP A 524 20.26 -114.64 94.01
N SER A 525 21.53 -114.83 94.34
CA SER A 525 22.16 -114.16 95.48
C SER A 525 22.25 -112.64 95.31
N GLN A 526 22.43 -112.14 94.08
CA GLN A 526 22.53 -110.70 93.79
C GLN A 526 21.18 -109.98 93.84
N LEU A 527 20.10 -110.63 93.40
CA LEU A 527 18.74 -110.06 93.45
C LEU A 527 18.19 -110.01 94.88
N ALA A 528 18.47 -111.02 95.71
CA ALA A 528 18.00 -111.09 97.09
C ALA A 528 18.69 -110.06 98.01
N ALA A 529 19.95 -109.72 97.73
CA ALA A 529 20.72 -108.74 98.51
C ALA A 529 20.47 -107.27 98.08
N GLY A 530 19.70 -107.02 97.02
CA GLY A 530 19.45 -105.67 96.51
C GLY A 530 20.70 -104.96 95.96
N GLY A 531 21.71 -105.71 95.53
CA GLY A 531 23.04 -105.20 95.14
C GLY A 531 23.11 -104.49 93.79
N TYR A 532 22.04 -103.84 93.33
CA TYR A 532 21.94 -103.18 92.02
C TYR A 532 21.51 -101.72 92.15
N ALA A 533 22.10 -100.83 91.35
CA ALA A 533 21.76 -99.40 91.27
C ALA A 533 21.67 -98.66 92.64
N VAL A 534 22.63 -98.92 93.54
CA VAL A 534 22.62 -98.42 94.93
C VAL A 534 22.66 -96.89 95.04
N GLU A 535 23.39 -96.20 94.15
CA GLU A 535 23.46 -94.73 94.13
C GLU A 535 22.16 -94.08 93.66
N ALA A 536 21.52 -94.66 92.64
CA ALA A 536 20.25 -94.17 92.11
C ALA A 536 19.10 -94.34 93.14
N GLN A 537 19.10 -95.43 93.91
CA GLN A 537 18.12 -95.67 94.99
C GLN A 537 18.21 -94.62 96.11
N ALA A 538 19.42 -94.18 96.48
CA ALA A 538 19.62 -93.13 97.48
C ALA A 538 19.23 -91.73 96.96
N ALA A 539 19.45 -91.46 95.67
CA ALA A 539 19.07 -90.20 95.04
C ALA A 539 17.55 -90.05 94.89
N LEU A 540 16.83 -91.13 94.54
CA LEU A 540 15.38 -91.14 94.43
C LEU A 540 14.68 -90.81 95.76
N ALA A 541 15.18 -91.34 96.88
CA ALA A 541 14.61 -91.08 98.20
C ALA A 541 14.74 -89.61 98.66
N ARG A 542 15.79 -88.90 98.25
CA ARG A 542 15.93 -87.46 98.51
C ARG A 542 14.98 -86.63 97.64
N LEU A 543 14.85 -87.00 96.37
CA LEU A 543 14.01 -86.31 95.41
C LEU A 543 12.51 -86.44 95.73
N ASP A 544 12.07 -87.58 96.25
CA ASP A 544 10.68 -87.79 96.72
C ASP A 544 10.31 -86.86 97.89
N ALA A 545 11.27 -86.49 98.75
CA ALA A 545 11.06 -85.52 99.82
C ALA A 545 10.93 -84.08 99.30
N ASP A 546 11.70 -83.71 98.28
CA ASP A 546 11.68 -82.38 97.68
C ASP A 546 10.38 -82.09 96.90
N ILE A 547 9.79 -83.11 96.25
CA ILE A 547 8.51 -82.98 95.54
C ILE A 547 7.34 -82.76 96.51
N ALA A 548 7.34 -83.45 97.66
CA ALA A 548 6.30 -83.31 98.67
C ALA A 548 6.30 -81.91 99.33
N ALA A 549 7.46 -81.26 99.42
CA ALA A 549 7.59 -79.91 100.00
C ALA A 549 7.06 -78.79 99.09
N LEU A 550 6.86 -79.04 97.78
CA LEU A 550 6.60 -77.99 96.79
C LEU A 550 5.14 -77.48 96.75
N ALA A 551 4.18 -78.23 97.30
CA ALA A 551 2.75 -77.87 97.45
C ALA A 551 2.11 -77.21 96.20
N TYR A 552 2.27 -77.83 95.02
CA TYR A 552 1.65 -77.37 93.77
C TYR A 552 0.17 -77.77 93.69
N ASP A 553 -0.71 -76.79 93.44
CA ASP A 553 -2.17 -76.96 93.32
C ASP A 553 -2.61 -76.59 91.89
N ALA A 554 -3.18 -77.57 91.17
CA ALA A 554 -3.58 -77.41 89.78
C ALA A 554 -4.86 -76.58 89.59
N ASP A 555 -5.79 -76.63 90.55
CA ASP A 555 -7.08 -75.92 90.47
C ASP A 555 -6.88 -74.42 90.76
N ALA A 556 -6.02 -74.10 91.72
CA ALA A 556 -5.63 -72.71 92.02
C ALA A 556 -4.86 -72.04 90.85
N HIS A 557 -4.10 -72.81 90.07
CA HIS A 557 -3.39 -72.30 88.89
C HIS A 557 -4.35 -72.02 87.72
N GLN A 558 -5.37 -72.88 87.51
CA GLN A 558 -6.36 -72.67 86.46
C GLN A 558 -7.22 -71.42 86.72
N ALA A 559 -7.66 -71.19 87.97
CA ALA A 559 -8.40 -69.98 88.34
C ALA A 559 -7.60 -68.68 88.09
N ALA A 560 -6.29 -68.70 88.29
CA ALA A 560 -5.43 -67.55 87.99
C ALA A 560 -5.28 -67.29 86.48
N ARG A 561 -5.34 -68.33 85.64
CA ARG A 561 -5.32 -68.20 84.17
C ARG A 561 -6.61 -67.62 83.62
N ASP A 562 -7.75 -68.09 84.10
CA ASP A 562 -9.06 -67.61 83.64
C ASP A 562 -9.26 -66.12 83.98
N ALA A 563 -8.82 -65.68 85.16
CA ALA A 563 -8.82 -64.27 85.54
C ALA A 563 -7.91 -63.38 84.65
N VAL A 564 -6.79 -63.90 84.13
CA VAL A 564 -5.95 -63.13 83.18
C VAL A 564 -6.66 -62.92 81.84
N VAL A 565 -7.42 -63.90 81.38
CA VAL A 565 -8.18 -63.80 80.12
C VAL A 565 -9.33 -62.81 80.28
N GLU A 566 -10.10 -62.90 81.37
CA GLU A 566 -11.25 -62.06 81.67
C GLU A 566 -10.88 -60.56 81.71
N PHE A 567 -9.77 -60.20 82.35
CA PHE A 567 -9.36 -58.79 82.48
C PHE A 567 -8.43 -58.28 81.36
N SER A 568 -8.05 -59.12 80.39
CA SER A 568 -7.13 -58.74 79.31
C SER A 568 -7.55 -57.51 78.46
N PRO A 569 -8.84 -57.24 78.18
CA PRO A 569 -9.25 -56.07 77.38
C PRO A 569 -8.97 -54.73 78.08
N PHE A 570 -8.77 -54.73 79.40
CA PHE A 570 -8.50 -53.50 80.16
C PHE A 570 -7.10 -52.94 79.93
N GLU A 571 -6.18 -53.69 79.31
CA GLU A 571 -4.85 -53.21 78.90
C GLU A 571 -4.94 -52.19 77.75
N GLN A 572 -5.76 -52.50 76.74
CA GLN A 572 -6.02 -51.59 75.62
C GLN A 572 -6.83 -50.36 76.09
N ARG A 573 -7.88 -50.57 76.89
CA ARG A 573 -8.69 -49.48 77.46
C ARG A 573 -7.87 -48.54 78.37
N GLN A 574 -6.88 -49.05 79.11
CA GLN A 574 -5.98 -48.24 79.93
C GLN A 574 -5.04 -47.36 79.08
N THR A 575 -4.62 -47.84 77.91
CA THR A 575 -3.79 -47.09 76.95
C THR A 575 -4.60 -45.98 76.29
N GLU A 576 -5.85 -46.28 75.90
CA GLU A 576 -6.82 -45.30 75.37
C GLU A 576 -7.16 -44.22 76.40
N LEU A 577 -7.28 -44.58 77.69
CA LEU A 577 -7.51 -43.64 78.78
C LEU A 577 -6.35 -42.66 78.98
N LEU A 578 -5.09 -43.14 78.95
CA LEU A 578 -3.91 -42.27 79.07
C LEU A 578 -3.83 -41.27 77.90
N THR A 579 -4.09 -41.75 76.69
CA THR A 579 -4.13 -40.91 75.49
C THR A 579 -5.28 -39.88 75.54
N ALA A 580 -6.43 -40.27 76.09
CA ALA A 580 -7.57 -39.37 76.30
C ALA A 580 -7.30 -38.29 77.37
N GLN A 581 -6.55 -38.63 78.43
CA GLN A 581 -6.15 -37.69 79.49
C GLN A 581 -5.20 -36.60 78.97
N GLU A 582 -4.29 -36.95 78.06
CA GLU A 582 -3.37 -35.98 77.44
C GLU A 582 -4.08 -35.09 76.40
N ARG A 583 -4.98 -35.66 75.59
CA ARG A 583 -5.64 -34.94 74.48
C ARG A 583 -6.76 -33.98 74.90
N ALA A 584 -7.40 -34.19 76.05
CA ALA A 584 -8.59 -33.43 76.43
C ALA A 584 -8.31 -31.93 76.62
N ALA A 585 -7.18 -31.56 77.23
CA ALA A 585 -6.81 -30.16 77.45
C ALA A 585 -6.46 -29.47 76.13
N ASP A 586 -5.69 -30.12 75.26
CA ASP A 586 -5.30 -29.58 73.95
C ASP A 586 -6.51 -29.35 73.03
N LEU A 587 -7.47 -30.29 73.00
CA LEU A 587 -8.71 -30.16 72.23
C LEU A 587 -9.58 -29.00 72.75
N GLN A 588 -9.64 -28.82 74.08
CA GLN A 588 -10.37 -27.72 74.72
C GLN A 588 -9.77 -26.35 74.34
N THR A 589 -8.44 -26.20 74.41
CA THR A 589 -7.75 -24.96 73.99
C THR A 589 -7.92 -24.70 72.50
N ARG A 590 -7.91 -25.74 71.66
CA ARG A 590 -8.16 -25.63 70.21
C ARG A 590 -9.58 -25.12 69.91
N ILE A 591 -10.58 -25.60 70.65
CA ILE A 591 -11.97 -25.13 70.56
C ILE A 591 -12.08 -23.64 70.91
N GLU A 592 -11.46 -23.20 72.01
CA GLU A 592 -11.45 -21.78 72.40
C GLU A 592 -10.81 -20.89 71.33
N GLN A 593 -9.71 -21.33 70.71
CA GLN A 593 -9.06 -20.62 69.61
C GLN A 593 -9.93 -20.55 68.36
N LEU A 594 -10.59 -21.65 67.99
CA LEU A 594 -11.48 -21.71 66.83
C LEU A 594 -12.77 -20.89 67.05
N GLN A 595 -13.34 -20.89 68.26
CA GLN A 595 -14.46 -20.03 68.64
C GLN A 595 -14.10 -18.54 68.56
N ALA A 596 -12.95 -18.16 69.12
CA ALA A 596 -12.44 -16.79 69.03
C ALA A 596 -12.11 -16.40 67.58
N GLY A 597 -11.73 -17.35 66.72
CA GLY A 597 -11.52 -17.16 65.29
C GLY A 597 -12.83 -16.94 64.54
N ALA A 598 -13.83 -17.79 64.77
CA ALA A 598 -15.16 -17.69 64.17
C ALA A 598 -15.85 -16.37 64.56
N GLN A 599 -15.78 -15.97 65.82
CA GLN A 599 -16.36 -14.70 66.29
C GLN A 599 -15.70 -13.48 65.62
N ARG A 600 -14.38 -13.47 65.47
CA ARG A 600 -13.67 -12.41 64.72
C ARG A 600 -14.10 -12.33 63.26
N TRP A 601 -14.30 -13.47 62.61
CA TRP A 601 -14.82 -13.51 61.24
C TRP A 601 -16.26 -12.99 61.14
N GLN A 602 -17.13 -13.33 62.09
CA GLN A 602 -18.51 -12.82 62.16
C GLN A 602 -18.55 -11.30 62.35
N GLU A 603 -17.74 -10.75 63.26
CA GLU A 603 -17.65 -9.30 63.49
C GLU A 603 -17.13 -8.56 62.25
N THR A 604 -16.10 -9.10 61.59
CA THR A 604 -15.54 -8.52 60.35
C THR A 604 -16.55 -8.57 59.21
N LEU A 605 -17.25 -9.70 59.04
CA LEU A 605 -18.29 -9.85 58.03
C LEU A 605 -19.46 -8.88 58.24
N ALA A 606 -19.91 -8.69 59.48
CA ALA A 606 -20.99 -7.75 59.79
C ALA A 606 -20.62 -6.30 59.45
N ALA A 607 -19.38 -5.88 59.76
CA ALA A 607 -18.86 -4.56 59.39
C ALA A 607 -18.76 -4.40 57.86
N ASP A 608 -18.27 -5.42 57.16
CA ASP A 608 -18.14 -5.41 55.71
C ASP A 608 -19.49 -5.40 55.01
N GLU A 609 -20.48 -6.17 55.49
CA GLU A 609 -21.85 -6.19 54.96
C GLU A 609 -22.57 -4.85 55.17
N GLN A 610 -22.36 -4.18 56.31
CA GLN A 610 -22.89 -2.83 56.53
C GLN A 610 -22.27 -1.83 55.55
N GLN A 611 -20.95 -1.85 55.40
CA GLN A 611 -20.25 -0.96 54.47
C GLN A 611 -20.62 -1.25 53.00
N GLN A 612 -20.94 -2.51 52.66
CA GLN A 612 -21.47 -2.89 51.35
C GLN A 612 -22.82 -2.22 51.10
N ALA A 613 -23.73 -2.25 52.08
CA ALA A 613 -25.05 -1.63 51.95
C ALA A 613 -24.95 -0.10 51.74
N GLU A 614 -24.06 0.57 52.48
CA GLU A 614 -23.81 2.01 52.34
C GLU A 614 -23.25 2.36 50.95
N LEU A 615 -22.21 1.65 50.49
CA LEU A 615 -21.63 1.86 49.16
C LEU A 615 -22.62 1.53 48.01
N ALA A 616 -23.40 0.46 48.15
CA ALA A 616 -24.41 0.08 47.16
C ALA A 616 -25.49 1.15 46.99
N ALA A 617 -25.92 1.79 48.08
CA ALA A 617 -26.89 2.88 48.04
C ALA A 617 -26.36 4.11 47.29
N VAL A 618 -25.08 4.46 47.47
CA VAL A 618 -24.47 5.61 46.78
C VAL A 618 -24.24 5.31 45.29
N VAL A 619 -23.76 4.11 44.95
CA VAL A 619 -23.51 3.67 43.57
C VAL A 619 -24.80 3.54 42.74
N ALA A 620 -25.96 3.36 43.39
CA ALA A 620 -27.26 3.28 42.71
C ALA A 620 -27.59 4.51 41.84
N GLY A 621 -27.01 5.69 42.13
CA GLY A 621 -27.18 6.91 41.32
C GLY A 621 -26.30 6.99 40.06
N LEU A 622 -25.34 6.09 39.88
CA LEU A 622 -24.40 6.11 38.75
C LEU A 622 -25.07 6.02 37.35
N PRO A 623 -26.14 5.22 37.13
CA PRO A 623 -26.84 5.18 35.85
C PRO A 623 -27.47 6.52 35.48
N GLU A 624 -28.06 7.23 36.46
CA GLU A 624 -28.69 8.52 36.24
C GLU A 624 -27.67 9.60 35.83
N ILE A 625 -26.55 9.69 36.55
CA ILE A 625 -25.43 10.59 36.18
C ILE A 625 -24.89 10.25 34.79
N THR A 626 -24.77 8.97 34.46
CA THR A 626 -24.30 8.53 33.14
C THR A 626 -25.25 8.96 32.02
N GLN A 627 -26.57 8.89 32.25
CA GLN A 627 -27.58 9.39 31.31
C GLN A 627 -27.52 10.92 31.18
N GLN A 628 -27.37 11.65 32.29
CA GLN A 628 -27.25 13.12 32.27
C GLN A 628 -25.99 13.57 31.51
N ILE A 629 -24.86 12.88 31.65
CA ILE A 629 -23.64 13.11 30.85
C ILE A 629 -23.91 12.91 29.37
N ALA A 630 -24.58 11.81 29.00
CA ALA A 630 -24.90 11.52 27.60
C ALA A 630 -25.75 12.64 26.99
N GLN A 631 -26.82 13.04 27.68
CA GLN A 631 -27.70 14.12 27.23
C GLN A 631 -26.95 15.45 27.13
N ARG A 632 -26.24 15.86 28.18
CA ARG A 632 -25.52 17.14 28.20
C ARG A 632 -24.40 17.18 27.16
N SER A 633 -23.74 16.06 26.89
CA SER A 633 -22.72 15.96 25.84
C SER A 633 -23.29 16.17 24.43
N LEU A 634 -24.53 15.72 24.17
CA LEU A 634 -25.22 15.98 22.92
C LEU A 634 -25.60 17.46 22.78
N ASP A 635 -26.07 18.08 23.87
CA ASP A 635 -26.42 19.50 23.88
C ASP A 635 -25.18 20.38 23.62
N VAL A 636 -24.05 20.09 24.29
CA VAL A 636 -22.77 20.78 24.06
C VAL A 636 -22.34 20.64 22.60
N ARG A 637 -22.39 19.44 22.00
CA ARG A 637 -22.04 19.25 20.58
C ARG A 637 -22.93 20.08 19.63
N ARG A 638 -24.23 20.16 19.89
CA ARG A 638 -25.15 21.00 19.11
C ARG A 638 -24.82 22.49 19.25
N LEU A 639 -24.46 22.93 20.45
CA LEU A 639 -23.99 24.29 20.71
C LEU A 639 -22.66 24.58 20.00
N GLU A 640 -21.72 23.63 19.95
CA GLU A 640 -20.47 23.77 19.19
C GLU A 640 -20.74 23.94 17.69
N GLU A 641 -21.63 23.12 17.12
CA GLU A 641 -22.00 23.21 15.70
C GLU A 641 -22.66 24.55 15.36
N THR A 642 -23.60 25.01 16.19
CA THR A 642 -24.27 26.31 16.00
C THR A 642 -23.32 27.49 16.21
N ALA A 643 -22.43 27.42 17.21
CA ALA A 643 -21.39 28.43 17.44
C ALA A 643 -20.41 28.51 16.25
N ASN A 644 -20.03 27.37 15.67
CA ASN A 644 -19.19 27.34 14.47
C ASN A 644 -19.89 27.97 13.26
N GLN A 645 -21.19 27.70 13.07
CA GLN A 645 -21.97 28.35 12.00
C GLN A 645 -22.07 29.86 12.20
N ALA A 646 -22.30 30.34 13.42
CA ALA A 646 -22.31 31.78 13.74
C ALA A 646 -20.95 32.43 13.43
N ARG A 647 -19.84 31.76 13.81
CA ARG A 647 -18.48 32.23 13.52
C ARG A 647 -18.18 32.29 12.02
N GLN A 648 -18.66 31.32 11.23
CA GLN A 648 -18.54 31.35 9.77
C GLN A 648 -19.32 32.52 9.15
N ARG A 649 -20.56 32.77 9.61
CA ARG A 649 -21.37 33.92 9.16
C ARG A 649 -20.71 35.25 9.50
N PHE A 650 -20.15 35.38 10.70
CA PHE A 650 -19.39 36.56 11.11
C PHE A 650 -18.19 36.80 10.19
N GLY A 651 -17.40 35.75 9.92
CA GLY A 651 -16.26 35.83 9.00
C GLY A 651 -16.67 36.24 7.58
N ALA A 652 -17.74 35.66 7.05
CA ALA A 652 -18.26 35.98 5.71
C ALA A 652 -18.77 37.42 5.61
N ALA A 653 -19.57 37.88 6.58
CA ALA A 653 -20.08 39.25 6.61
C ALA A 653 -18.93 40.27 6.74
N ARG A 654 -17.92 39.96 7.57
CA ARG A 654 -16.72 40.80 7.72
C ARG A 654 -15.94 40.90 6.40
N GLN A 655 -15.72 39.78 5.72
CA GLN A 655 -15.01 39.75 4.44
C GLN A 655 -15.74 40.57 3.36
N ARG A 656 -17.07 40.49 3.33
CA ARG A 656 -17.90 41.30 2.41
C ARG A 656 -17.73 42.79 2.70
N LEU A 657 -17.75 43.21 3.97
CA LEU A 657 -17.51 44.61 4.34
C LEU A 657 -16.08 45.08 4.01
N GLU A 658 -15.06 44.25 4.22
CA GLU A 658 -13.68 44.56 3.79
C GLU A 658 -13.60 44.70 2.26
N THR A 659 -14.35 43.88 1.51
CA THR A 659 -14.48 44.01 0.06
C THR A 659 -15.16 45.31 -0.33
N CYS A 660 -16.27 45.69 0.32
CA CYS A 660 -16.93 46.99 0.09
C CYS A 660 -15.95 48.15 0.31
N ARG A 661 -15.14 48.12 1.38
CA ARG A 661 -14.11 49.16 1.62
C ARG A 661 -13.10 49.28 0.47
N ALA A 662 -12.56 48.16 0.02
CA ALA A 662 -11.64 48.14 -1.12
C ALA A 662 -12.30 48.63 -2.42
N GLN A 663 -13.57 48.26 -2.63
CA GLN A 663 -14.35 48.71 -3.78
C GLN A 663 -14.64 50.22 -3.73
N THR A 664 -14.88 50.80 -2.55
CA THR A 664 -15.02 52.25 -2.37
C THR A 664 -13.75 53.00 -2.80
N GLU A 665 -12.57 52.52 -2.38
CA GLU A 665 -11.29 53.10 -2.81
C GLU A 665 -11.08 52.96 -4.33
N ARG A 666 -11.40 51.78 -4.89
CA ARG A 666 -11.30 51.54 -6.32
C ARG A 666 -12.25 52.43 -7.13
N ARG A 667 -13.46 52.65 -6.63
CA ARG A 667 -14.45 53.52 -7.24
C ARG A 667 -13.93 54.95 -7.38
N VAL A 668 -13.31 55.50 -6.33
CA VAL A 668 -12.73 56.86 -6.37
C VAL A 668 -11.70 56.96 -7.50
N GLN A 669 -10.78 55.99 -7.60
CA GLN A 669 -9.78 55.95 -8.68
C GLN A 669 -10.40 55.87 -10.07
N LEU A 670 -11.45 55.06 -10.24
CA LEU A 670 -12.13 54.90 -11.53
C LEU A 670 -12.90 56.16 -11.93
N VAL A 671 -13.47 56.89 -10.96
CA VAL A 671 -14.12 58.19 -11.23
C VAL A 671 -13.10 59.21 -11.71
N ASP A 672 -11.94 59.31 -11.05
CA ASP A 672 -10.85 60.19 -11.50
C ASP A 672 -10.36 59.80 -12.92
N GLU A 673 -10.20 58.50 -13.19
CA GLU A 673 -9.81 57.99 -14.52
C GLU A 673 -10.88 58.30 -15.59
N LEU A 674 -12.17 58.23 -15.23
CA LEU A 674 -13.27 58.56 -16.12
C LEU A 674 -13.27 60.05 -16.47
N GLU A 675 -13.08 60.94 -15.49
CA GLU A 675 -12.99 62.38 -15.71
C GLU A 675 -11.84 62.73 -16.68
N ASP A 676 -10.65 62.16 -16.46
CA ASP A 676 -9.49 62.32 -17.35
C ASP A 676 -9.77 61.81 -18.77
N THR A 677 -10.42 60.67 -18.90
CA THR A 677 -10.77 60.07 -20.19
C THR A 677 -11.77 60.92 -20.95
N LEU A 678 -12.80 61.44 -20.27
CA LEU A 678 -13.81 62.33 -20.86
C LEU A 678 -13.19 63.67 -21.28
N ALA A 679 -12.26 64.22 -20.49
CA ALA A 679 -11.53 65.43 -20.88
C ALA A 679 -10.73 65.22 -22.17
N ARG A 680 -10.02 64.08 -22.30
CA ARG A 680 -9.30 63.74 -23.53
C ARG A 680 -10.24 63.52 -24.72
N GLN A 681 -11.38 62.86 -24.50
CA GLN A 681 -12.40 62.69 -25.54
C GLN A 681 -12.84 64.04 -26.09
N ALA A 682 -13.16 65.00 -25.22
CA ALA A 682 -13.60 66.34 -25.62
C ALA A 682 -12.56 67.07 -26.48
N VAL A 683 -11.27 66.98 -26.10
CA VAL A 683 -10.16 67.57 -26.88
C VAL A 683 -10.11 66.97 -28.29
N TYR A 684 -10.21 65.64 -28.43
CA TYR A 684 -10.18 65.01 -29.75
C TYR A 684 -11.41 65.32 -30.60
N GLU A 685 -12.59 65.46 -30.00
CA GLU A 685 -13.80 65.89 -30.70
C GLU A 685 -13.67 67.35 -31.22
N GLU A 686 -13.06 68.23 -30.42
CA GLU A 686 -12.76 69.61 -30.83
C GLU A 686 -11.74 69.64 -31.99
N LEU A 687 -10.66 68.85 -31.89
CA LEU A 687 -9.67 68.72 -32.97
C LEU A 687 -10.28 68.17 -34.26
N GLN A 688 -11.16 67.16 -34.14
CA GLN A 688 -11.88 66.64 -35.30
C GLN A 688 -12.70 67.73 -35.99
N ALA A 689 -13.46 68.52 -35.22
CA ALA A 689 -14.25 69.62 -35.77
C ALA A 689 -13.35 70.72 -36.39
N ALA A 690 -12.23 71.04 -35.76
CA ALA A 690 -11.29 72.05 -36.22
C ALA A 690 -10.59 71.67 -37.54
N PHE A 691 -10.19 70.41 -37.71
CA PHE A 691 -9.51 69.94 -38.92
C PHE A 691 -10.44 69.64 -40.09
N GLY A 692 -11.76 69.52 -39.85
CA GLY A 692 -12.73 69.20 -40.88
C GLY A 692 -12.96 70.32 -41.92
N LYS A 693 -13.76 69.99 -42.94
CA LYS A 693 -14.02 70.86 -44.12
C LYS A 693 -14.67 72.20 -43.82
N LYS A 694 -15.30 72.35 -42.64
CA LYS A 694 -15.92 73.60 -42.16
C LYS A 694 -15.06 74.36 -41.15
N GLY A 695 -13.94 73.76 -40.71
CA GLY A 695 -13.02 74.37 -39.75
C GLY A 695 -11.88 75.08 -40.46
N LEU A 696 -10.65 74.77 -40.07
CA LEU A 696 -9.42 75.37 -40.57
C LEU A 696 -9.30 75.29 -42.10
N GLN A 697 -9.76 74.20 -42.73
CA GLN A 697 -9.70 74.08 -44.18
C GLN A 697 -10.51 75.17 -44.90
N ALA A 698 -11.71 75.51 -44.40
CA ALA A 698 -12.51 76.60 -44.96
C ALA A 698 -11.83 77.95 -44.74
N MET A 699 -11.31 78.20 -43.53
CA MET A 699 -10.60 79.44 -43.19
C MET A 699 -9.37 79.67 -44.07
N ILE A 700 -8.60 78.61 -44.39
CA ILE A 700 -7.42 78.72 -45.26
C ILE A 700 -7.83 79.06 -46.71
N ILE A 701 -8.92 78.46 -47.21
CA ILE A 701 -9.44 78.78 -48.56
C ILE A 701 -9.94 80.22 -48.62
N GLU A 702 -10.71 80.66 -47.62
CA GLU A 702 -11.22 82.03 -47.54
C GLU A 702 -10.11 83.07 -47.43
N ALA A 703 -9.03 82.76 -46.71
CA ALA A 703 -7.86 83.64 -46.61
C ALA A 703 -7.10 83.78 -47.94
N ALA A 704 -7.11 82.74 -48.80
CA ALA A 704 -6.37 82.74 -50.07
C ALA A 704 -7.10 83.49 -51.20
N ILE A 705 -8.43 83.58 -51.14
CA ILE A 705 -9.23 84.11 -52.25
C ILE A 705 -8.98 85.59 -52.57
N PRO A 706 -8.89 86.51 -51.60
CA PRO A 706 -8.59 87.91 -51.89
C PRO A 706 -7.26 88.09 -52.65
N GLU A 707 -6.26 87.23 -52.39
CA GLU A 707 -5.00 87.25 -53.13
C GLU A 707 -5.20 86.83 -54.59
N ILE A 708 -5.95 85.74 -54.83
CA ILE A 708 -6.24 85.25 -56.19
C ILE A 708 -7.02 86.30 -56.98
N GLU A 709 -8.06 86.90 -56.38
CA GLU A 709 -8.85 87.96 -57.01
C GLU A 709 -7.98 89.18 -57.35
N SER A 710 -7.12 89.61 -56.42
CA SER A 710 -6.25 90.76 -56.61
C SER A 710 -5.27 90.55 -57.77
N GLU A 711 -4.58 89.41 -57.81
CA GLU A 711 -3.61 89.08 -58.86
C GLU A 711 -4.30 88.88 -60.23
N ALA A 712 -5.47 88.23 -60.26
CA ALA A 712 -6.25 88.07 -61.49
C ALA A 712 -6.68 89.44 -62.05
N ASN A 713 -7.26 90.30 -61.21
CA ASN A 713 -7.70 91.62 -61.62
C ASN A 713 -6.55 92.54 -62.03
N ARG A 714 -5.38 92.45 -61.37
CA ARG A 714 -4.18 93.19 -61.77
C ARG A 714 -3.81 92.90 -63.22
N LEU A 715 -3.82 91.63 -63.63
CA LEU A 715 -3.49 91.23 -65.01
C LEU A 715 -4.62 91.55 -65.98
N LEU A 716 -5.87 91.31 -65.58
CA LEU A 716 -7.04 91.57 -66.41
C LEU A 716 -7.17 93.07 -66.72
N ASN A 717 -6.91 93.94 -65.75
CA ASN A 717 -6.90 95.39 -65.92
C ASN A 717 -5.88 95.82 -66.99
N ARG A 718 -4.67 95.25 -66.98
CA ARG A 718 -3.63 95.54 -67.98
C ARG A 718 -4.04 95.12 -69.39
N MET A 719 -4.68 93.97 -69.54
CA MET A 719 -5.10 93.48 -70.86
C MET A 719 -6.35 94.20 -71.39
N THR A 720 -7.23 94.67 -70.50
CA THR A 720 -8.55 95.20 -70.88
C THR A 720 -8.70 96.70 -70.74
N ASP A 721 -7.71 97.41 -70.20
CA ASP A 721 -7.79 98.85 -69.82
C ASP A 721 -8.81 99.10 -68.69
N GLY A 722 -8.90 98.17 -67.74
CA GLY A 722 -9.84 98.25 -66.62
C GLY A 722 -11.30 97.96 -66.96
N ARG A 723 -11.59 97.45 -68.16
CA ARG A 723 -12.95 97.17 -68.64
C ARG A 723 -13.55 95.87 -68.12
N MET A 724 -12.75 94.99 -67.51
CA MET A 724 -13.21 93.71 -66.96
C MET A 724 -12.63 93.46 -65.56
N ALA A 725 -13.43 92.81 -64.71
CA ALA A 725 -13.02 92.36 -63.38
C ALA A 725 -13.57 90.95 -63.07
N VAL A 726 -12.92 90.25 -62.16
CA VAL A 726 -13.25 88.92 -61.65
C VAL A 726 -13.44 88.97 -60.14
N ARG A 727 -14.46 88.30 -59.64
CA ARG A 727 -14.73 88.06 -58.22
C ARG A 727 -14.99 86.57 -57.98
N LEU A 728 -14.54 86.06 -56.86
CA LEU A 728 -14.69 84.69 -56.39
C LEU A 728 -15.54 84.68 -55.11
N GLU A 729 -16.66 83.96 -55.10
CA GLU A 729 -17.51 83.81 -53.92
C GLU A 729 -17.38 82.40 -53.33
N THR A 730 -17.04 82.31 -52.04
CA THR A 730 -16.89 81.03 -51.31
C THR A 730 -18.18 80.50 -50.72
N GLN A 731 -19.22 81.32 -50.72
CA GLN A 731 -20.44 81.04 -49.99
C GLN A 731 -21.63 81.40 -50.84
N ARG A 732 -22.61 80.51 -50.88
CA ARG A 732 -23.86 80.72 -51.59
C ARG A 732 -25.01 80.29 -50.70
N GLU A 733 -25.97 81.19 -50.53
CA GLU A 733 -27.23 80.85 -49.89
C GLU A 733 -28.07 79.97 -50.82
N THR A 734 -28.46 78.80 -50.33
CA THR A 734 -29.40 77.95 -51.05
C THR A 734 -30.78 78.59 -51.05
N LYS A 735 -31.33 78.87 -52.25
CA LYS A 735 -32.65 79.50 -52.45
C LYS A 735 -33.82 78.79 -51.74
N SER A 736 -33.67 77.51 -51.39
CA SER A 736 -34.70 76.68 -50.75
C SER A 736 -34.62 76.58 -49.24
N THR A 737 -33.44 76.72 -48.63
CA THR A 737 -33.22 76.46 -47.18
C THR A 737 -32.59 77.63 -46.44
N GLN A 738 -32.19 78.71 -47.13
CA GLN A 738 -31.39 79.83 -46.57
C GLN A 738 -30.10 79.38 -45.86
N GLU A 739 -29.70 78.12 -45.98
CA GLU A 739 -28.42 77.64 -45.48
C GLU A 739 -27.30 78.17 -46.36
N VAL A 740 -26.27 78.70 -45.71
CA VAL A 740 -25.00 79.08 -46.35
C VAL A 740 -24.27 77.80 -46.73
N ARG A 741 -24.14 77.55 -48.03
CA ARG A 741 -23.31 76.46 -48.54
C ARG A 741 -21.98 77.00 -49.00
N GLU A 742 -20.93 76.34 -48.54
CA GLU A 742 -19.59 76.44 -49.09
C GLU A 742 -19.60 76.11 -50.60
N THR A 743 -19.13 77.03 -51.42
CA THR A 743 -19.02 76.95 -52.88
C THR A 743 -17.72 77.61 -53.35
N LEU A 744 -17.48 77.66 -54.65
CA LEU A 744 -16.48 78.54 -55.26
C LEU A 744 -17.06 79.02 -56.59
N ASP A 745 -17.75 80.15 -56.58
CA ASP A 745 -18.40 80.75 -57.74
C ASP A 745 -17.53 81.87 -58.34
N ILE A 746 -17.42 81.92 -59.67
CA ILE A 746 -16.63 82.91 -60.39
C ILE A 746 -17.59 83.88 -61.07
N ILE A 747 -17.48 85.15 -60.73
CA ILE A 747 -18.27 86.25 -61.27
C ILE A 747 -17.35 87.12 -62.10
N ILE A 748 -17.66 87.29 -63.38
CA ILE A 748 -16.93 88.17 -64.30
C ILE A 748 -17.85 89.34 -64.63
N SER A 749 -17.34 90.56 -64.49
CA SER A 749 -18.06 91.79 -64.82
C SER A 749 -17.32 92.61 -65.85
N ASP A 750 -18.06 93.32 -66.69
CA ASP A 750 -17.53 94.38 -67.56
C ASP A 750 -18.30 95.70 -67.39
N GLU A 751 -18.13 96.65 -68.31
CA GLU A 751 -18.84 97.95 -68.32
C GLU A 751 -20.38 97.82 -68.27
N LEU A 752 -20.95 96.70 -68.72
CA LEU A 752 -22.39 96.42 -68.73
C LEU A 752 -22.88 95.71 -67.46
N GLY A 753 -21.97 95.35 -66.56
CA GLY A 753 -22.26 94.64 -65.30
C GLY A 753 -21.81 93.19 -65.31
N SER A 754 -22.33 92.40 -64.37
CA SER A 754 -22.05 90.95 -64.29
C SER A 754 -22.97 90.18 -65.23
N ARG A 755 -22.41 89.30 -66.06
CA ARG A 755 -23.16 88.44 -66.99
C ARG A 755 -22.62 87.02 -66.98
N ASP A 756 -23.44 86.06 -67.41
CA ASP A 756 -23.03 84.66 -67.48
C ASP A 756 -21.81 84.49 -68.38
N TYR A 757 -20.91 83.58 -67.98
CA TYR A 757 -19.65 83.30 -68.68
C TYR A 757 -19.82 83.03 -70.19
N SER A 758 -20.94 82.41 -70.59
CA SER A 758 -21.26 82.09 -71.99
C SER A 758 -21.52 83.32 -72.87
N LEU A 759 -21.75 84.50 -72.29
CA LEU A 759 -22.10 85.73 -73.00
C LEU A 759 -20.89 86.61 -73.35
N PHE A 760 -19.68 86.24 -72.89
CA PHE A 760 -18.44 86.94 -73.23
C PHE A 760 -17.91 86.52 -74.61
N SER A 761 -17.30 87.45 -75.34
CA SER A 761 -16.64 87.12 -76.60
C SER A 761 -15.45 86.17 -76.38
N GLY A 762 -15.06 85.41 -77.41
CA GLY A 762 -13.92 84.48 -77.31
C GLY A 762 -12.60 85.16 -76.90
N GLY A 763 -12.43 86.45 -77.21
CA GLY A 763 -11.29 87.25 -76.78
C GLY A 763 -11.35 87.68 -75.31
N GLU A 764 -12.52 88.11 -74.83
CA GLU A 764 -12.77 88.52 -73.44
C GLU A 764 -12.71 87.35 -72.47
N ALA A 765 -13.40 86.24 -72.80
CA ALA A 765 -13.38 85.02 -72.02
C ALA A 765 -11.94 84.50 -71.87
N PHE A 766 -11.15 84.54 -72.95
CA PHE A 766 -9.74 84.16 -72.91
C PHE A 766 -8.93 85.02 -71.93
N ARG A 767 -9.08 86.36 -71.96
CA ARG A 767 -8.36 87.27 -71.04
C ARG A 767 -8.73 87.03 -69.58
N ALA A 768 -10.01 86.82 -69.27
CA ALA A 768 -10.46 86.52 -67.91
C ALA A 768 -9.91 85.16 -67.42
N ASN A 769 -9.99 84.12 -68.24
CA ASN A 769 -9.43 82.81 -67.94
C ASN A 769 -7.91 82.85 -67.77
N PHE A 770 -7.22 83.59 -68.64
CA PHE A 770 -5.78 83.80 -68.54
C PHE A 770 -5.43 84.44 -67.19
N ALA A 771 -6.08 85.55 -66.83
CA ALA A 771 -5.88 86.22 -65.56
C ALA A 771 -6.09 85.31 -64.34
N ILE A 772 -7.19 84.55 -64.30
CA ILE A 772 -7.48 83.60 -63.21
C ILE A 772 -6.41 82.51 -63.12
N ARG A 773 -6.02 81.92 -64.25
CA ARG A 773 -5.00 80.86 -64.29
C ARG A 773 -3.64 81.34 -63.84
N ILE A 774 -3.24 82.55 -64.23
CA ILE A 774 -1.98 83.12 -63.77
C ILE A 774 -2.04 83.38 -62.26
N ALA A 775 -3.15 83.90 -61.73
CA ALA A 775 -3.32 84.09 -60.29
C ALA A 775 -3.20 82.75 -59.52
N LEU A 776 -3.85 81.69 -60.00
CA LEU A 776 -3.73 80.34 -59.42
C LEU A 776 -2.30 79.78 -59.53
N SER A 777 -1.63 80.02 -60.67
CA SER A 777 -0.24 79.59 -60.90
C SER A 777 0.74 80.34 -59.99
N LYS A 778 0.51 81.62 -59.72
CA LYS A 778 1.31 82.41 -58.79
C LYS A 778 1.09 81.97 -57.34
N LEU A 779 -0.15 81.66 -56.96
CA LEU A 779 -0.46 81.09 -55.65
C LEU A 779 0.27 79.75 -55.44
N LEU A 780 0.30 78.91 -56.47
CA LEU A 780 1.09 77.68 -56.47
C LEU A 780 2.60 77.95 -56.36
N ALA A 781 3.13 78.90 -57.12
CA ALA A 781 4.56 79.19 -57.16
C ALA A 781 5.08 79.81 -55.85
N ARG A 782 4.26 80.64 -55.15
CA ARG A 782 4.63 81.30 -53.89
C ARG A 782 4.53 80.41 -52.66
N ARG A 783 3.83 79.28 -52.76
CA ARG A 783 3.63 78.37 -51.63
C ARG A 783 4.94 77.66 -51.26
N ALA A 784 5.29 77.71 -49.98
CA ALA A 784 6.41 76.95 -49.43
C ALA A 784 6.25 75.44 -49.75
N GLY A 785 7.06 74.94 -50.68
CA GLY A 785 7.16 73.54 -51.05
C GLY A 785 6.28 73.06 -52.21
N ALA A 786 5.48 73.91 -52.86
CA ALA A 786 4.92 73.57 -54.17
C ALA A 786 5.89 74.01 -55.26
N ALA A 787 6.15 73.12 -56.20
CA ALA A 787 7.44 73.07 -56.84
C ALA A 787 7.28 73.12 -58.36
N LEU A 788 6.54 74.09 -58.88
CA LEU A 788 6.43 74.36 -60.31
C LEU A 788 6.61 75.85 -60.55
N GLN A 789 7.73 76.21 -61.17
CA GLN A 789 8.11 77.59 -61.48
C GLN A 789 8.13 77.79 -63.00
N THR A 790 7.40 76.93 -63.71
CA THR A 790 7.31 76.96 -65.17
C THR A 790 5.88 77.23 -65.57
N LEU A 791 5.68 78.25 -66.39
CA LEU A 791 4.41 78.58 -67.01
C LEU A 791 4.47 78.24 -68.49
N ILE A 792 3.44 77.52 -68.97
CA ILE A 792 3.36 77.10 -70.36
C ILE A 792 2.06 77.63 -70.96
N ILE A 793 2.17 78.34 -72.08
CA ILE A 793 1.05 78.98 -72.77
C ILE A 793 0.97 78.41 -74.19
N ASP A 794 0.03 77.51 -74.46
CA ASP A 794 -0.15 76.89 -75.78
C ASP A 794 -1.28 77.55 -76.59
N GLU A 795 -0.90 78.26 -77.66
CA GLU A 795 -1.78 78.87 -78.68
C GLU A 795 -3.06 79.55 -78.13
N GLY A 796 -2.88 80.72 -77.50
CA GLY A 796 -3.97 81.56 -76.98
C GLY A 796 -4.24 82.86 -77.75
N PHE A 797 -3.44 83.14 -78.78
CA PHE A 797 -3.44 84.43 -79.48
C PHE A 797 -4.39 84.49 -80.69
N GLY A 798 -4.91 83.36 -81.14
CA GLY A 798 -5.70 83.26 -82.38
C GLY A 798 -7.10 83.86 -82.32
N THR A 799 -7.67 84.04 -81.11
CA THR A 799 -8.97 84.70 -80.90
C THR A 799 -8.84 86.20 -80.60
N GLN A 800 -7.62 86.73 -80.59
CA GLN A 800 -7.32 88.12 -80.28
C GLN A 800 -7.12 88.93 -81.56
N ASP A 801 -7.52 90.19 -81.54
CA ASP A 801 -7.19 91.18 -82.56
C ASP A 801 -5.72 91.66 -82.40
N ALA A 802 -5.22 92.47 -83.33
CA ALA A 802 -3.83 92.96 -83.27
C ALA A 802 -3.51 93.67 -81.95
N GLN A 803 -4.41 94.54 -81.47
CA GLN A 803 -4.26 95.24 -80.19
C GLN A 803 -4.30 94.29 -78.98
N GLY A 804 -5.20 93.30 -78.99
CA GLY A 804 -5.27 92.28 -77.93
C GLY A 804 -4.04 91.38 -77.88
N ARG A 805 -3.43 91.06 -79.03
CA ARG A 805 -2.17 90.30 -79.09
C ARG A 805 -1.00 91.05 -78.46
N GLU A 806 -0.82 92.34 -78.78
CA GLU A 806 0.22 93.19 -78.17
C GLU A 806 0.06 93.27 -76.65
N ARG A 807 -1.16 93.57 -76.17
CA ARG A 807 -1.46 93.67 -74.72
C ARG A 807 -1.24 92.35 -73.99
N LEU A 808 -1.50 91.21 -74.63
CA LEU A 808 -1.26 89.90 -74.06
C LEU A 808 0.24 89.59 -73.95
N VAL A 809 1.04 89.97 -74.95
CA VAL A 809 2.52 89.86 -74.88
C VAL A 809 3.08 90.75 -73.78
N GLU A 810 2.59 91.98 -73.64
CA GLU A 810 2.97 92.87 -72.53
C GLU A 810 2.59 92.27 -71.16
N ALA A 811 1.41 91.65 -71.05
CA ALA A 811 0.97 90.98 -69.84
C ALA A 811 1.88 89.79 -69.50
N ILE A 812 2.23 88.95 -70.47
CA ILE A 812 3.17 87.82 -70.31
C ILE A 812 4.56 88.33 -69.89
N THR A 813 5.05 89.38 -70.53
CA THR A 813 6.34 89.98 -70.18
C THR A 813 6.31 90.53 -68.75
N SER A 814 5.18 91.08 -68.30
CA SER A 814 5.04 91.63 -66.96
C SER A 814 5.01 90.61 -65.82
N ILE A 815 4.78 89.34 -66.15
CA ILE A 815 4.77 88.23 -65.19
C ILE A 815 5.99 87.32 -65.34
N GLN A 816 6.94 87.67 -66.22
CA GLN A 816 8.11 86.82 -66.46
C GLN A 816 8.91 86.58 -65.17
N ASP A 817 9.06 87.61 -64.33
CA ASP A 817 9.78 87.49 -63.05
C ASP A 817 9.02 86.70 -61.98
N ASP A 818 7.72 86.42 -62.19
CA ASP A 818 6.93 85.58 -61.28
C ASP A 818 7.20 84.07 -61.50
N PHE A 819 7.86 83.69 -62.60
CA PHE A 819 8.15 82.29 -62.98
C PHE A 819 9.60 82.13 -63.43
N GLU A 820 10.29 81.08 -63.03
CA GLU A 820 11.67 80.80 -63.49
C GLU A 820 11.75 80.50 -65.01
N ARG A 821 10.66 79.99 -65.59
CA ARG A 821 10.57 79.66 -67.01
C ARG A 821 9.17 79.92 -67.58
N VAL A 822 9.08 80.67 -68.67
CA VAL A 822 7.84 80.93 -69.41
C VAL A 822 8.01 80.45 -70.85
N LEU A 823 7.21 79.46 -71.25
CA LEU A 823 7.20 78.90 -72.61
C LEU A 823 5.92 79.29 -73.32
N VAL A 824 6.04 80.05 -74.41
CA VAL A 824 4.90 80.49 -75.23
C VAL A 824 4.91 79.73 -76.55
N ILE A 825 3.85 79.01 -76.87
CA ILE A 825 3.71 78.30 -78.15
C ILE A 825 2.80 79.09 -79.07
N THR A 826 3.28 79.39 -80.27
CA THR A 826 2.50 80.10 -81.29
C THR A 826 2.91 79.70 -82.71
N HIS A 827 1.93 79.63 -83.61
CA HIS A 827 2.16 79.53 -85.06
C HIS A 827 2.14 80.90 -85.76
N ILE A 828 1.85 81.99 -85.03
CA ILE A 828 1.76 83.33 -85.60
C ILE A 828 3.17 83.89 -85.78
N ASP A 829 3.58 84.08 -87.04
CA ASP A 829 4.90 84.58 -87.39
C ASP A 829 5.19 85.97 -86.78
N GLU A 830 4.20 86.86 -86.78
CA GLU A 830 4.29 88.23 -86.20
C GLU A 830 4.65 88.24 -84.71
N LEU A 831 4.33 87.17 -83.96
CA LEU A 831 4.60 87.10 -82.53
C LEU A 831 5.98 86.54 -82.20
N LYS A 832 6.62 85.82 -83.14
CA LYS A 832 7.92 85.19 -82.90
C LYS A 832 9.00 86.23 -82.61
N ASP A 833 8.89 87.40 -83.24
CA ASP A 833 9.85 88.49 -83.10
C ASP A 833 9.78 89.25 -81.77
N LEU A 834 8.72 89.06 -80.99
CA LEU A 834 8.49 89.77 -79.73
C LEU A 834 9.09 89.07 -78.50
N PHE A 835 9.63 87.86 -78.65
CA PHE A 835 10.22 87.09 -77.55
C PHE A 835 11.76 87.00 -77.66
N PRO A 836 12.49 87.03 -76.53
CA PRO A 836 13.96 87.15 -76.53
C PRO A 836 14.70 85.88 -76.96
N ALA A 837 14.09 84.70 -76.84
CA ALA A 837 14.65 83.44 -77.30
C ALA A 837 13.62 82.60 -78.06
N ARG A 838 14.07 81.83 -79.06
CA ARG A 838 13.17 81.06 -79.93
C ARG A 838 13.58 79.61 -80.01
N ILE A 839 12.61 78.73 -79.78
CA ILE A 839 12.74 77.30 -80.07
C ILE A 839 11.99 77.07 -81.37
N GLU A 840 12.70 76.81 -82.46
CA GLU A 840 12.12 76.61 -83.78
C GLU A 840 12.03 75.12 -84.12
N VAL A 841 10.81 74.66 -84.45
CA VAL A 841 10.53 73.29 -84.87
C VAL A 841 10.30 73.24 -86.38
N ARG A 842 11.19 72.53 -87.07
CA ARG A 842 11.14 72.35 -88.52
C ARG A 842 10.89 70.88 -88.87
N LYS A 843 10.02 70.63 -89.83
CA LYS A 843 9.74 69.28 -90.31
C LYS A 843 10.74 68.89 -91.39
N THR A 844 11.39 67.74 -91.23
CA THR A 844 12.29 67.14 -92.23
C THR A 844 11.76 65.76 -92.66
N PRO A 845 12.29 65.16 -93.75
CA PRO A 845 11.90 63.80 -94.16
C PRO A 845 12.16 62.73 -93.08
N ASP A 846 13.18 62.94 -92.23
CA ASP A 846 13.59 62.01 -91.18
C ASP A 846 12.92 62.30 -89.82
N GLY A 847 11.91 63.18 -89.80
CA GLY A 847 11.19 63.61 -88.60
C GLY A 847 11.32 65.10 -88.32
N SER A 848 10.68 65.56 -87.25
CA SER A 848 10.81 66.95 -86.80
C SER A 848 12.16 67.17 -86.12
N GLN A 849 12.78 68.31 -86.40
CA GLN A 849 14.06 68.76 -85.82
C GLN A 849 13.85 70.03 -85.00
N ILE A 850 14.68 70.22 -83.98
CA ILE A 850 14.58 71.33 -83.01
C ILE A 850 15.86 72.18 -83.12
N SER A 851 15.70 73.50 -83.15
CA SER A 851 16.81 74.44 -83.05
C SER A 851 16.48 75.56 -82.07
N VAL A 852 17.47 76.03 -81.32
CA VAL A 852 17.32 77.15 -80.38
C VAL A 852 18.11 78.34 -80.95
N ASN A 853 17.42 79.46 -81.17
CA ASN A 853 17.95 80.69 -81.76
C ASN A 853 17.80 81.88 -80.80
#